data_AF-A0A9P5AX94-F1
#
_entry.id   AF-A0A9P5AX94-F1
#
_cell.length_a   1.000
_cell.length_b   1.000
_cell.length_c   1.000
_cell.angle_alpha   90.00
_cell.angle_beta   90.00
_cell.angle_gamma   90.00
#
_symmetry.space_group_name_H-M   'P 1'
#
loop_
_entity.id
_entity.type
_entity.pdbx_description
1 polymer ?
#
loop_
_entity_poly.entity_id
_entity_poly.type
_entity_poly.pdbx_seq_one_letter_code
_entity_poly.pdbx_strand_id
1 'polypeptide(L)'
;MSSSGSSFTSSSLGRPPTYGRTYVSPVDSTWTPTSGISTISAPTTEGSGTGTSVIDLGPPGFQATMCDSPGPPRILFQDTPDERVVYLGPWEVVGSEQRRVLWQGSYQNELLEHFLPSDTPSDIHPHTLHSRHRPYYDPSDMERYLTFQEPHRIRYTTDEGVCIHDQYITIRYEFTTVESSIQFQGDLRRKDLVDFYDVDVVWTNVHGRTDGFGKVKGIGAIQRLKLWRDRYTTFHSLSVCANKTDGQYREYDIHSFDGELRGRDDRAKQLRLNASGRRHTSGDDQHSHRRFSLPHRMRSRTRTNDSSEPRSLQQPTLDIRYLAIQFTERQAYRRFIETWLYCHSSDREFNGIPFPPNHFELPSPQILPGHSPDLPVSGWPNHMLESHPSLTTAATAPPFLIHTQHQNIDPFNVAPSVMKVILAINAGSSSVKISVYTADKNAEPCQIAEASIGGLTAPPATLAYTRRGERVVKAKEVAESVKNQEDAFDLLLKTFIDDDELKEISSKEDIAIASHRIVHGGDYDQSQVITQDAYHHLEELSDLAPLHNGVALSIVDTCISALPKTINVACFDSQFHTTIPPHIYTYPIDPKIAKSNRLRKYGFHGISYAFITRAVAQYLEKDVDSLNMIALHLGSGASACAIKGGKSWDTSMGLTPLAGLPGATRSGSVDPSLVFHYASDVGKLSPASTKHLHISRAEEILNKESGWKSMTGTTNFGVVAESDEPTHRLAFEIFVDRIAGFVGSYFVSLEGRVDALVFAGGIGEHSAKLRSAVVERVACLGFALDDVSNQEPIKDVVQELGKRDARQRVLVCQTDEQLEMARICAEKEDIW
;
A
#
# COMPACT_ATOMS: atom_id res chain seq x y z
N MET A 1 58.91 8.74 -29.54
CA MET A 1 59.13 8.30 -28.15
C MET A 1 57.88 7.53 -27.71
N SER A 2 58.05 6.21 -27.52
CA SER A 2 57.22 5.22 -26.79
C SER A 2 55.74 5.57 -26.47
N SER A 3 54.73 5.03 -27.18
CA SER A 3 54.10 3.68 -27.09
C SER A 3 53.07 3.60 -25.94
N SER A 4 51.79 3.20 -26.04
CA SER A 4 51.00 2.36 -26.98
C SER A 4 49.50 2.67 -26.72
N GLY A 5 48.48 2.49 -27.56
CA GLY A 5 48.25 1.54 -28.66
C GLY A 5 47.22 0.47 -28.26
N SER A 6 45.95 0.69 -28.67
CA SER A 6 44.81 -0.21 -28.98
C SER A 6 45.04 -1.76 -28.97
N SER A 7 44.08 -2.68 -28.79
CA SER A 7 42.73 -2.83 -29.40
C SER A 7 42.02 -4.14 -28.93
N PHE A 8 40.68 -4.10 -28.78
CA PHE A 8 39.61 -4.96 -29.34
C PHE A 8 39.59 -6.52 -29.45
N THR A 9 38.35 -7.04 -29.27
CA THR A 9 37.66 -8.29 -29.75
C THR A 9 37.74 -9.57 -28.88
N SER A 10 36.70 -10.42 -28.71
CA SER A 10 35.25 -10.45 -29.04
C SER A 10 34.60 -11.76 -28.50
N SER A 11 33.26 -11.75 -28.31
CA SER A 11 32.27 -12.86 -28.47
C SER A 11 32.22 -14.02 -27.46
N SER A 12 31.08 -14.63 -27.06
CA SER A 12 29.62 -14.44 -27.29
C SER A 12 28.78 -15.59 -26.67
N LEU A 13 27.48 -15.35 -26.45
CA LEU A 13 26.31 -16.29 -26.36
C LEU A 13 26.22 -17.20 -25.11
N GLY A 14 25.06 -17.51 -24.50
CA GLY A 14 23.65 -17.40 -24.90
C GLY A 14 22.70 -17.68 -23.72
N ARG A 15 21.40 -17.69 -24.02
CA ARG A 15 20.22 -17.45 -23.16
C ARG A 15 19.57 -18.79 -22.66
N PRO A 16 18.34 -18.81 -22.09
CA PRO A 16 17.92 -19.33 -20.77
C PRO A 16 17.22 -20.74 -20.82
N PRO A 17 16.52 -21.26 -19.76
CA PRO A 17 15.10 -20.92 -19.54
C PRO A 17 14.58 -20.94 -18.06
N THR A 18 13.29 -20.59 -17.96
CA THR A 18 12.35 -20.29 -16.86
C THR A 18 11.64 -21.48 -16.17
N TYR A 19 10.88 -21.16 -15.09
CA TYR A 19 9.68 -21.79 -14.43
C TYR A 19 9.93 -22.02 -12.91
N GLY A 20 9.10 -21.69 -11.91
CA GLY A 20 7.75 -21.11 -11.79
C GLY A 20 6.82 -21.95 -10.88
N ARG A 21 6.48 -21.49 -9.65
CA ARG A 21 5.20 -21.69 -8.87
C ARG A 21 5.35 -21.25 -7.39
N THR A 22 4.60 -20.27 -6.85
CA THR A 22 3.23 -20.22 -6.24
C THR A 22 2.98 -21.10 -5.00
N TYR A 23 2.61 -20.48 -3.86
CA TYR A 23 1.93 -21.17 -2.75
C TYR A 23 0.86 -20.29 -2.07
N VAL A 24 -0.21 -20.96 -1.64
CA VAL A 24 -1.48 -20.51 -1.07
C VAL A 24 -1.50 -20.80 0.44
N SER A 25 -2.27 -20.05 1.22
CA SER A 25 -2.50 -20.28 2.66
C SER A 25 -2.90 -21.73 2.98
N PRO A 26 -2.33 -22.40 4.01
CA PRO A 26 -2.77 -23.72 4.42
C PRO A 26 -3.86 -23.65 5.50
N VAL A 27 -5.07 -24.06 5.13
CA VAL A 27 -5.95 -24.81 6.01
C VAL A 27 -5.66 -26.30 5.71
N ASP A 28 -5.54 -27.10 6.78
CA ASP A 28 -5.42 -28.56 6.83
C ASP A 28 -4.05 -29.25 6.61
N SER A 29 -3.45 -29.56 7.76
CA SER A 29 -2.75 -30.78 8.19
C SER A 29 -2.51 -31.93 7.19
N THR A 30 -1.24 -32.32 7.03
CA THR A 30 -0.62 -33.62 7.39
C THR A 30 0.65 -33.85 6.54
N TRP A 31 1.82 -33.97 7.19
CA TRP A 31 3.09 -34.30 6.55
C TRP A 31 3.74 -35.50 7.24
N THR A 32 4.23 -36.47 6.48
CA THR A 32 5.20 -37.50 6.90
C THR A 32 6.23 -37.71 5.78
N PRO A 33 7.54 -37.91 6.09
CA PRO A 33 8.60 -37.92 5.08
C PRO A 33 9.10 -39.34 4.73
N THR A 34 9.73 -39.49 3.56
CA THR A 34 10.64 -40.62 3.31
C THR A 34 11.83 -40.24 2.42
N SER A 35 12.91 -40.95 2.72
CA SER A 35 14.35 -40.76 2.52
C SER A 35 14.90 -41.28 1.18
N GLY A 36 16.13 -40.85 0.84
CA GLY A 36 16.98 -41.48 -0.17
C GLY A 36 18.36 -40.82 -0.31
N ILE A 37 19.41 -41.50 0.20
CA ILE A 37 20.84 -41.12 0.28
C ILE A 37 21.64 -41.93 -0.76
N SER A 38 22.83 -41.43 -1.17
CA SER A 38 24.12 -42.15 -1.44
C SER A 38 24.64 -42.05 -2.90
N THR A 39 25.94 -41.96 -3.26
CA THR A 39 27.23 -42.12 -2.55
C THR A 39 28.45 -41.67 -3.41
N ILE A 40 29.35 -40.91 -2.77
CA ILE A 40 30.85 -40.85 -2.72
C ILE A 40 31.74 -41.60 -3.76
N SER A 41 32.85 -40.93 -4.17
CA SER A 41 34.20 -41.51 -4.37
C SER A 41 35.33 -40.46 -4.33
N ALA A 42 36.42 -40.75 -3.60
CA ALA A 42 37.76 -40.12 -3.56
C ALA A 42 38.77 -41.21 -3.10
N PRO A 43 40.14 -41.07 -3.05
CA PRO A 43 41.03 -39.90 -3.30
C PRO A 43 42.38 -40.21 -4.05
N THR A 44 43.25 -39.20 -4.28
CA THR A 44 44.74 -39.20 -4.03
C THR A 44 45.45 -37.89 -4.44
N THR A 45 46.14 -37.26 -3.47
CA THR A 45 47.44 -36.48 -3.40
C THR A 45 48.03 -35.78 -4.65
N GLU A 46 48.65 -34.57 -4.64
CA GLU A 46 49.30 -33.69 -3.65
C GLU A 46 49.56 -32.29 -4.28
N GLY A 47 49.61 -31.19 -3.49
CA GLY A 47 50.51 -30.03 -3.75
C GLY A 47 49.94 -28.65 -4.12
N SER A 48 49.77 -27.79 -3.11
CA SER A 48 49.82 -26.30 -3.10
C SER A 48 48.78 -25.47 -3.88
N GLY A 49 47.90 -24.80 -3.13
CA GLY A 49 47.05 -23.71 -3.62
C GLY A 49 45.87 -23.48 -2.67
N THR A 50 46.00 -22.50 -1.78
CA THR A 50 44.93 -22.01 -0.90
C THR A 50 43.76 -21.48 -1.73
N GLY A 51 42.72 -22.29 -1.91
CA GLY A 51 41.43 -21.90 -2.48
C GLY A 51 40.34 -22.51 -1.62
N THR A 52 39.92 -21.81 -0.57
CA THR A 52 38.74 -22.15 0.20
C THR A 52 37.51 -21.99 -0.68
N SER A 53 36.88 -23.11 -1.03
CA SER A 53 35.51 -23.15 -1.53
C SER A 53 34.58 -22.56 -0.46
N VAL A 54 33.80 -21.55 -0.85
CA VAL A 54 32.83 -20.87 -0.01
C VAL A 54 31.70 -21.85 0.33
N ILE A 55 31.58 -22.18 1.62
CA ILE A 55 30.35 -22.74 2.18
C ILE A 55 29.41 -21.55 2.40
N ASP A 56 28.32 -21.53 1.65
CA ASP A 56 27.20 -20.62 1.84
C ASP A 56 26.44 -21.00 3.12
N LEU A 57 26.52 -20.14 4.14
CA LEU A 57 25.83 -20.31 5.43
C LEU A 57 24.50 -19.54 5.50
N GLY A 58 24.02 -18.95 4.40
CA GLY A 58 22.84 -18.08 4.42
C GLY A 58 23.02 -16.80 5.26
N PRO A 59 22.11 -15.81 5.15
CA PRO A 59 22.19 -14.60 5.96
C PRO A 59 21.82 -14.90 7.43
N PRO A 60 22.45 -14.22 8.42
CA PRO A 60 22.15 -14.40 9.84
C PRO A 60 20.67 -14.10 10.15
N GLY A 61 19.98 -15.04 10.79
CA GLY A 61 18.52 -15.02 10.90
C GLY A 61 17.95 -14.13 12.01
N PHE A 62 18.68 -13.93 13.12
CA PHE A 62 18.22 -13.18 14.31
C PHE A 62 19.42 -12.61 15.08
N GLN A 63 19.20 -11.62 15.96
CA GLN A 63 20.25 -11.03 16.78
C GLN A 63 19.84 -11.01 18.27
N ALA A 64 20.70 -11.46 19.17
CA ALA A 64 20.58 -11.24 20.61
C ALA A 64 21.73 -10.39 21.13
N THR A 65 21.42 -9.40 21.96
CA THR A 65 22.42 -8.55 22.61
C THR A 65 22.46 -8.87 24.11
N MET A 66 23.64 -9.27 24.58
CA MET A 66 23.97 -9.55 25.98
C MET A 66 24.74 -8.35 26.56
N CYS A 67 24.33 -7.82 27.70
CA CYS A 67 25.07 -6.76 28.40
C CYS A 67 25.85 -7.38 29.58
N ASP A 68 27.18 -7.44 29.48
CA ASP A 68 28.09 -7.91 30.55
C ASP A 68 28.67 -6.73 31.32
N SER A 69 28.82 -6.79 32.64
CA SER A 69 29.71 -5.86 33.35
C SER A 69 30.40 -6.62 34.50
N PRO A 70 31.73 -6.48 34.79
CA PRO A 70 32.82 -5.80 34.08
C PRO A 70 33.98 -6.74 33.63
N GLY A 71 34.55 -6.50 32.44
CA GLY A 71 35.78 -7.13 31.91
C GLY A 71 36.25 -6.43 30.60
N PRO A 72 37.53 -6.48 30.19
CA PRO A 72 38.09 -5.51 29.24
C PRO A 72 37.65 -5.73 27.77
N PRO A 73 37.63 -4.65 26.94
CA PRO A 73 36.64 -4.47 25.85
C PRO A 73 37.11 -4.85 24.44
N ARG A 74 36.15 -5.13 23.54
CA ARG A 74 36.28 -5.01 22.07
C ARG A 74 35.05 -4.26 21.53
N ILE A 75 35.30 -3.14 20.86
CA ILE A 75 34.39 -1.98 20.68
C ILE A 75 33.84 -1.93 19.26
N LEU A 76 32.56 -1.51 19.07
CA LEU A 76 32.08 -1.05 17.75
C LEU A 76 31.08 0.14 17.75
N PHE A 77 30.65 0.69 18.89
CA PHE A 77 29.98 2.01 18.95
C PHE A 77 30.37 2.82 20.19
N GLN A 78 30.54 4.13 20.02
CA GLN A 78 30.71 5.09 21.12
C GLN A 78 29.40 5.12 21.92
N ASP A 79 29.51 4.86 23.23
CA ASP A 79 28.46 4.97 24.28
C ASP A 79 27.79 3.67 24.78
N THR A 80 28.35 2.48 24.58
CA THR A 80 27.91 1.27 25.32
C THR A 80 29.07 0.28 25.52
N PRO A 81 29.77 0.31 26.67
CA PRO A 81 31.06 -0.39 26.85
C PRO A 81 31.00 -1.94 26.88
N ASP A 82 29.80 -2.52 26.93
CA ASP A 82 29.53 -3.79 27.60
C ASP A 82 28.59 -4.73 26.81
N GLU A 83 28.28 -4.41 25.54
CA GLU A 83 27.30 -5.17 24.73
C GLU A 83 27.97 -6.21 23.82
N ARG A 84 27.57 -7.49 23.94
CA ARG A 84 27.94 -8.59 23.04
C ARG A 84 26.75 -9.03 22.20
N VAL A 85 26.90 -8.93 20.89
CA VAL A 85 25.89 -9.34 19.92
C VAL A 85 26.16 -10.76 19.44
N VAL A 86 25.18 -11.64 19.52
CA VAL A 86 25.21 -13.02 19.00
C VAL A 86 24.12 -13.17 17.94
N TYR A 87 24.49 -13.74 16.79
CA TYR A 87 23.51 -14.06 15.75
C TYR A 87 22.91 -15.43 16.00
N LEU A 88 21.58 -15.47 16.13
CA LEU A 88 20.82 -16.67 16.45
C LEU A 88 20.11 -17.19 15.19
N GLY A 89 19.88 -18.50 15.18
CA GLY A 89 19.10 -19.26 14.22
C GLY A 89 17.77 -19.71 14.84
N PRO A 90 17.22 -20.87 14.46
CA PRO A 90 15.96 -21.37 15.01
C PRO A 90 16.02 -21.57 16.54
N TRP A 91 14.85 -21.43 17.19
CA TRP A 91 14.70 -21.74 18.60
C TRP A 91 13.83 -22.97 18.84
N GLU A 92 14.03 -23.61 19.99
CA GLU A 92 13.15 -24.65 20.53
C GLU A 92 12.93 -24.37 22.01
N VAL A 93 11.68 -24.44 22.49
CA VAL A 93 11.40 -24.36 23.92
C VAL A 93 11.28 -25.76 24.50
N VAL A 94 12.24 -26.15 25.35
CA VAL A 94 12.35 -27.52 25.89
C VAL A 94 12.25 -27.54 27.41
N GLY A 95 11.90 -28.70 27.96
CA GLY A 95 11.83 -28.96 29.40
C GLY A 95 10.44 -28.73 30.01
N SER A 96 10.02 -29.64 30.88
CA SER A 96 8.68 -29.62 31.51
C SER A 96 8.63 -28.91 32.87
N GLU A 97 9.71 -28.99 33.67
CA GLU A 97 9.80 -28.40 35.03
C GLU A 97 10.92 -27.36 35.21
N GLN A 98 11.59 -26.97 34.12
CA GLN A 98 12.53 -25.85 34.03
C GLN A 98 12.68 -25.45 32.56
N ARG A 99 11.63 -24.86 31.99
CA ARG A 99 11.61 -24.50 30.56
C ARG A 99 12.82 -23.64 30.20
N ARG A 100 13.48 -23.99 29.09
CA ARG A 100 14.55 -23.19 28.50
C ARG A 100 14.31 -23.02 27.01
N VAL A 101 14.68 -21.87 26.49
CA VAL A 101 14.77 -21.64 25.05
C VAL A 101 16.17 -22.03 24.60
N LEU A 102 16.25 -22.96 23.66
CA LEU A 102 17.47 -23.31 22.96
C LEU A 102 17.50 -22.56 21.65
N TRP A 103 18.52 -21.73 21.44
CA TRP A 103 18.77 -21.06 20.17
C TRP A 103 19.98 -21.70 19.51
N GLN A 104 19.83 -22.12 18.27
CA GLN A 104 20.96 -22.55 17.46
C GLN A 104 21.79 -21.32 17.07
N GLY A 105 23.10 -21.31 17.32
CA GLY A 105 23.98 -20.22 16.89
C GLY A 105 24.22 -20.22 15.37
N SER A 106 24.80 -19.12 14.87
CA SER A 106 25.08 -18.97 13.43
C SER A 106 26.28 -19.78 12.95
N TYR A 107 27.20 -20.17 13.84
CA TYR A 107 28.25 -21.14 13.53
C TYR A 107 27.82 -22.56 13.93
N GLN A 108 28.23 -23.57 13.14
CA GLN A 108 27.82 -24.97 13.36
C GLN A 108 28.16 -25.42 14.79
N ASN A 109 27.17 -25.97 15.51
CA ASN A 109 27.24 -26.48 16.89
C ASN A 109 27.27 -25.43 18.03
N GLU A 110 27.18 -24.13 17.76
CA GLU A 110 26.97 -23.15 18.82
C GLU A 110 25.54 -23.22 19.39
N LEU A 111 25.40 -23.02 20.71
CA LEU A 111 24.14 -23.13 21.42
C LEU A 111 23.99 -22.02 22.46
N LEU A 112 22.90 -21.25 22.38
CA LEU A 112 22.47 -20.34 23.44
C LEU A 112 21.26 -20.93 24.17
N GLU A 113 21.39 -21.14 25.48
CA GLU A 113 20.31 -21.56 26.36
C GLU A 113 19.81 -20.36 27.19
N HIS A 114 18.53 -20.05 27.07
CA HIS A 114 17.84 -19.04 27.89
C HIS A 114 16.92 -19.74 28.89
N PHE A 115 17.30 -19.74 30.16
CA PHE A 115 16.51 -20.36 31.23
C PHE A 115 15.36 -19.44 31.62
N LEU A 116 14.13 -19.95 31.54
CA LEU A 116 12.94 -19.21 31.90
C LEU A 116 12.73 -19.26 33.44
N PRO A 117 12.20 -18.19 34.05
CA PRO A 117 12.14 -18.05 35.51
C PRO A 117 11.07 -18.92 36.18
N SER A 118 10.11 -19.45 35.40
CA SER A 118 8.97 -20.25 35.85
C SER A 118 8.46 -21.08 34.67
N ASP A 119 7.81 -22.22 34.94
CA ASP A 119 7.11 -22.98 33.90
C ASP A 119 5.70 -22.44 33.62
N THR A 120 5.21 -21.52 34.47
CA THR A 120 3.90 -20.90 34.30
C THR A 120 3.99 -19.83 33.21
N PRO A 121 3.26 -19.96 32.09
CA PRO A 121 3.35 -18.98 30.99
C PRO A 121 2.96 -17.56 31.39
N SER A 122 2.13 -17.40 32.42
CA SER A 122 1.74 -16.11 33.02
C SER A 122 2.82 -15.46 33.89
N ASP A 123 4.00 -16.07 33.99
CA ASP A 123 5.16 -15.50 34.67
C ASP A 123 6.27 -15.14 33.66
N ILE A 124 6.05 -15.40 32.35
CA ILE A 124 7.02 -15.22 31.27
C ILE A 124 6.49 -14.19 30.27
N HIS A 125 6.88 -12.93 30.44
CA HIS A 125 6.38 -11.82 29.62
C HIS A 125 7.52 -11.07 28.91
N PRO A 126 7.87 -11.44 27.67
CA PRO A 126 8.68 -10.57 26.84
C PRO A 126 7.85 -9.33 26.48
N HIS A 127 8.39 -8.15 26.72
CA HIS A 127 7.77 -6.90 26.34
C HIS A 127 8.52 -6.25 25.19
N THR A 128 7.76 -5.61 24.31
CA THR A 128 8.31 -4.77 23.25
C THR A 128 8.89 -3.49 23.86
N LEU A 129 10.15 -3.16 23.57
CA LEU A 129 10.80 -1.96 24.10
C LEU A 129 10.10 -0.72 23.53
N HIS A 130 9.24 -0.09 24.34
CA HIS A 130 8.68 1.22 24.03
C HIS A 130 8.76 2.11 25.25
N SER A 131 9.53 3.22 25.12
CA SER A 131 9.27 4.54 25.72
C SER A 131 10.48 5.33 26.26
N ARG A 132 11.60 5.47 25.54
CA ARG A 132 12.51 6.55 25.96
C ARG A 132 12.90 7.60 24.93
N HIS A 133 13.12 7.32 23.63
CA HIS A 133 13.78 8.36 22.81
C HIS A 133 13.42 8.51 21.31
N ARG A 134 12.33 7.94 20.75
CA ARG A 134 11.95 8.22 19.34
C ARG A 134 10.43 8.28 19.10
N PRO A 135 9.94 9.19 18.22
CA PRO A 135 8.65 9.07 17.55
C PRO A 135 8.76 8.05 16.39
N TYR A 136 7.75 7.21 16.20
CA TYR A 136 7.76 6.08 15.26
C TYR A 136 6.67 6.19 14.18
N TYR A 137 6.91 5.56 13.03
CA TYR A 137 6.08 5.65 11.82
C TYR A 137 5.37 4.33 11.44
N ASP A 138 5.82 3.16 11.93
CA ASP A 138 5.17 1.86 11.72
C ASP A 138 5.11 1.05 13.05
N PRO A 139 3.91 0.68 13.54
CA PRO A 139 3.74 -0.22 14.69
C PRO A 139 4.41 -1.60 14.57
N SER A 140 4.72 -2.06 13.35
CA SER A 140 5.38 -3.35 13.09
C SER A 140 6.84 -3.37 13.59
N ASP A 141 7.52 -2.22 13.57
CA ASP A 141 8.90 -2.08 14.07
C ASP A 141 9.00 -2.30 15.59
N MET A 142 7.90 -2.06 16.32
CA MET A 142 7.82 -2.27 17.77
C MET A 142 7.91 -3.75 18.14
N GLU A 143 7.34 -4.61 17.29
CA GLU A 143 7.21 -6.03 17.57
C GLU A 143 8.53 -6.77 17.38
N ARG A 144 9.50 -6.20 16.66
CA ARG A 144 10.77 -6.85 16.38
C ARG A 144 11.73 -6.88 17.57
N TYR A 145 11.52 -6.03 18.58
CA TYR A 145 12.41 -5.93 19.73
C TYR A 145 11.75 -6.44 20.99
N LEU A 146 12.29 -7.51 21.60
CA LEU A 146 11.77 -8.08 22.84
C LEU A 146 12.80 -8.02 23.97
N THR A 147 12.32 -7.74 25.18
CA THR A 147 13.12 -7.73 26.41
C THR A 147 12.31 -8.32 27.56
N PHE A 148 13.00 -8.75 28.62
CA PHE A 148 12.39 -9.25 29.85
C PHE A 148 12.54 -8.23 30.97
N GLN A 149 11.61 -8.23 31.92
CA GLN A 149 11.62 -7.25 33.02
C GLN A 149 12.75 -7.51 34.02
N GLU A 150 13.13 -8.77 34.20
CA GLU A 150 14.16 -9.20 35.14
C GLU A 150 15.33 -9.84 34.37
N PRO A 151 16.56 -9.83 34.92
CA PRO A 151 17.67 -10.59 34.38
C PRO A 151 17.38 -12.09 34.41
N HIS A 152 17.64 -12.79 33.31
CA HIS A 152 17.46 -14.24 33.20
C HIS A 152 18.83 -14.91 33.07
N ARG A 153 18.93 -16.17 33.49
CA ARG A 153 20.15 -16.95 33.28
C ARG A 153 20.30 -17.30 31.80
N ILE A 154 21.39 -16.87 31.20
CA ILE A 154 21.78 -17.16 29.82
C ILE A 154 23.05 -17.98 29.84
N ARG A 155 23.06 -19.10 29.11
CA ARG A 155 24.26 -19.89 28.84
C ARG A 155 24.59 -19.87 27.36
N TYR A 156 25.84 -19.58 27.01
CA TYR A 156 26.34 -19.67 25.63
C TYR A 156 27.49 -20.67 25.54
N THR A 157 27.33 -21.65 24.66
CA THR A 157 28.29 -22.71 24.38
C THR A 157 28.79 -22.57 22.94
N THR A 158 30.11 -22.56 22.75
CA THR A 158 30.72 -22.48 21.42
C THR A 158 30.58 -23.79 20.65
N ASP A 159 30.96 -23.77 19.37
CA ASP A 159 31.04 -24.92 18.47
C ASP A 159 31.90 -26.09 19.00
N GLU A 160 32.95 -25.77 19.78
CA GLU A 160 33.81 -26.72 20.48
C GLU A 160 33.17 -27.34 21.75
N GLY A 161 31.93 -26.97 22.09
CA GLY A 161 31.24 -27.43 23.29
C GLY A 161 31.70 -26.72 24.58
N VAL A 162 32.45 -25.63 24.47
CA VAL A 162 32.97 -24.86 25.61
C VAL A 162 31.96 -23.79 26.03
N CYS A 163 31.55 -23.82 27.29
CA CYS A 163 30.72 -22.77 27.87
C CYS A 163 31.57 -21.52 28.13
N ILE A 164 31.29 -20.44 27.40
CA ILE A 164 32.02 -19.16 27.54
C ILE A 164 31.20 -18.07 28.25
N HIS A 165 29.92 -18.32 28.50
CA HIS A 165 29.04 -17.44 29.25
C HIS A 165 27.96 -18.26 29.96
N ASP A 166 27.77 -18.08 31.28
CA ASP A 166 26.68 -18.67 32.09
C ASP A 166 26.37 -17.73 33.26
N GLN A 167 25.55 -16.70 33.03
CA GLN A 167 25.25 -15.66 34.01
C GLN A 167 23.79 -15.20 33.94
N TYR A 168 23.32 -14.54 35.00
CA TYR A 168 22.04 -13.84 35.01
C TYR A 168 22.23 -12.45 34.40
N ILE A 169 21.69 -12.24 33.20
CA ILE A 169 21.82 -10.99 32.45
C ILE A 169 20.45 -10.54 31.91
N THR A 170 20.33 -9.23 31.65
CA THR A 170 19.19 -8.72 30.88
C THR A 170 19.42 -9.05 29.42
N ILE A 171 18.53 -9.85 28.83
CA ILE A 171 18.59 -10.23 27.41
C ILE A 171 17.63 -9.40 26.58
N ARG A 172 18.10 -8.98 25.40
CA ARG A 172 17.30 -8.32 24.36
C ARG A 172 17.38 -9.12 23.07
N TYR A 173 16.23 -9.39 22.48
CA TYR A 173 16.09 -10.07 21.20
C TYR A 173 15.65 -9.08 20.13
N GLU A 174 16.29 -9.14 18.97
CA GLU A 174 15.91 -8.43 17.75
C GLU A 174 15.59 -9.46 16.65
N PHE A 175 14.34 -9.46 16.20
CA PHE A 175 13.81 -10.35 15.18
C PHE A 175 13.84 -9.69 13.81
N THR A 176 14.20 -10.47 12.79
CA THR A 176 14.20 -10.03 11.38
C THR A 176 12.79 -9.84 10.82
N THR A 177 11.80 -10.54 11.37
CA THR A 177 10.39 -10.44 10.98
C THR A 177 9.47 -10.30 12.19
N VAL A 178 8.30 -9.69 11.99
CA VAL A 178 7.29 -9.53 13.04
C VAL A 178 6.63 -10.87 13.35
N GLU A 179 6.47 -11.71 12.34
CA GLU A 179 5.92 -13.06 12.43
C GLU A 179 6.78 -13.94 13.34
N SER A 180 8.12 -13.91 13.20
CA SER A 180 9.02 -14.66 14.08
C SER A 180 8.96 -14.17 15.52
N SER A 181 8.84 -12.86 15.74
CA SER A 181 8.66 -12.31 17.09
C SER A 181 7.34 -12.76 17.70
N ILE A 182 6.23 -12.67 16.96
CA ILE A 182 4.91 -13.12 17.42
C ILE A 182 4.91 -14.61 17.71
N GLN A 183 5.56 -15.42 16.86
CA GLN A 183 5.69 -16.85 17.07
C GLN A 183 6.48 -17.16 18.35
N PHE A 184 7.61 -16.50 18.55
CA PHE A 184 8.41 -16.63 19.77
C PHE A 184 7.63 -16.21 21.03
N GLN A 185 6.95 -15.07 20.96
CA GLN A 185 6.05 -14.59 22.01
C GLN A 185 4.95 -15.61 22.34
N GLY A 186 4.38 -16.25 21.31
CA GLY A 186 3.37 -17.29 21.43
C GLY A 186 3.91 -18.60 22.02
N ASP A 187 5.10 -19.04 21.61
CA ASP A 187 5.75 -20.25 22.12
C ASP A 187 6.10 -20.13 23.60
N LEU A 188 6.61 -18.97 24.02
CA LEU A 188 6.84 -18.68 25.43
C LEU A 188 5.55 -18.71 26.24
N ARG A 189 4.49 -18.07 25.71
CA ARG A 189 3.18 -17.94 26.38
C ARG A 189 2.27 -19.15 26.23
N ARG A 190 2.62 -20.14 25.39
CA ARG A 190 1.75 -21.25 24.97
C ARG A 190 0.42 -20.78 24.34
N LYS A 191 0.49 -19.71 23.56
CA LYS A 191 -0.66 -19.06 22.94
C LYS A 191 -0.42 -18.81 21.45
N ASP A 192 -1.48 -18.82 20.68
CA ASP A 192 -1.52 -18.33 19.31
C ASP A 192 -2.08 -16.91 19.31
N LEU A 193 -1.45 -16.00 18.55
CA LEU A 193 -2.04 -14.71 18.32
C LEU A 193 -3.22 -14.87 17.36
N VAL A 194 -4.41 -14.50 17.81
CA VAL A 194 -5.61 -14.46 16.97
C VAL A 194 -5.59 -13.22 16.10
N ASP A 195 -5.37 -12.07 16.75
CA ASP A 195 -5.26 -10.77 16.08
C ASP A 195 -4.65 -9.72 17.02
N PHE A 196 -4.28 -8.56 16.49
CA PHE A 196 -3.80 -7.41 17.25
C PHE A 196 -4.33 -6.09 16.68
N TYR A 197 -4.37 -5.06 17.53
CA TYR A 197 -5.03 -3.80 17.24
C TYR A 197 -4.28 -2.64 17.88
N ASP A 198 -4.19 -1.51 17.18
CA ASP A 198 -3.61 -0.29 17.72
C ASP A 198 -4.71 0.60 18.32
N VAL A 199 -4.53 0.92 19.60
CA VAL A 199 -5.58 1.48 20.45
C VAL A 199 -5.02 2.47 21.46
N ASP A 200 -5.83 3.47 21.81
CA ASP A 200 -5.65 4.23 23.05
C ASP A 200 -6.47 3.55 24.16
N VAL A 201 -5.85 3.33 25.31
CA VAL A 201 -6.43 2.53 26.39
C VAL A 201 -6.40 3.27 27.71
N VAL A 202 -7.58 3.34 28.34
CA VAL A 202 -7.77 3.90 29.68
C VAL A 202 -8.42 2.84 30.57
N TRP A 203 -7.86 2.58 31.76
CA TRP A 203 -8.43 1.62 32.70
C TRP A 203 -8.63 2.19 34.11
N THR A 204 -9.62 1.63 34.81
CA THR A 204 -10.02 2.05 36.17
C THR A 204 -10.50 0.88 37.05
N ASN A 205 -10.40 1.06 38.37
CA ASN A 205 -10.70 0.07 39.40
C ASN A 205 -11.92 0.41 40.29
N VAL A 206 -12.67 1.48 40.01
CA VAL A 206 -13.75 2.00 40.88
C VAL A 206 -15.14 1.45 40.49
N HIS A 207 -15.99 1.14 41.48
CA HIS A 207 -17.41 0.78 41.28
C HIS A 207 -18.28 2.06 41.17
N GLY A 208 -18.92 2.30 40.03
CA GLY A 208 -19.96 3.34 39.88
C GLY A 208 -19.90 4.11 38.57
N ARG A 209 -21.06 4.63 38.13
CA ARG A 209 -21.21 5.47 36.93
C ARG A 209 -20.67 6.87 37.25
N THR A 210 -19.43 7.12 36.89
CA THR A 210 -18.93 8.48 36.68
C THR A 210 -18.80 8.68 35.18
N ASP A 211 -19.61 9.59 34.68
CA ASP A 211 -19.46 10.28 33.43
C ASP A 211 -18.00 10.75 33.23
N GLY A 212 -17.42 10.34 32.10
CA GLY A 212 -16.16 10.93 31.60
C GLY A 212 -14.84 10.52 32.28
N PHE A 213 -14.68 9.29 32.78
CA PHE A 213 -13.39 8.72 33.27
C PHE A 213 -13.00 9.04 34.74
N GLY A 214 -13.78 8.57 35.72
CA GLY A 214 -13.40 8.63 37.15
C GLY A 214 -12.14 7.82 37.53
N LYS A 215 -11.30 8.42 38.40
CA LYS A 215 -10.00 7.91 38.96
C LYS A 215 -9.27 6.91 38.05
N VAL A 216 -8.79 7.43 36.92
CA VAL A 216 -7.93 6.73 35.97
C VAL A 216 -6.68 6.17 36.68
N LYS A 217 -6.39 4.87 36.47
CA LYS A 217 -5.20 4.20 37.03
C LYS A 217 -3.98 4.31 36.10
N GLY A 218 -4.21 4.48 34.80
CA GLY A 218 -3.20 4.74 33.79
C GLY A 218 -3.84 5.02 32.43
N ILE A 219 -3.05 5.62 31.52
CA ILE A 219 -3.46 6.01 30.17
C ILE A 219 -2.33 5.60 29.24
N GLY A 220 -2.58 4.63 28.36
CA GLY A 220 -1.67 4.32 27.26
C GLY A 220 -2.21 4.94 25.98
N ALA A 221 -1.51 5.91 25.41
CA ALA A 221 -1.76 6.35 24.04
C ALA A 221 -0.92 5.49 23.08
N ILE A 222 -1.48 5.11 21.93
CA ILE A 222 -0.81 4.32 20.88
C ILE A 222 -0.24 3.01 21.46
N GLN A 223 -1.12 2.16 21.96
CA GLN A 223 -0.79 0.85 22.50
C GLN A 223 -1.23 -0.26 21.58
N ARG A 224 -0.49 -1.37 21.59
CA ARG A 224 -0.88 -2.60 20.93
C ARG A 224 -1.70 -3.47 21.88
N LEU A 225 -2.94 -3.76 21.47
CA LEU A 225 -3.84 -4.72 22.09
C LEU A 225 -3.74 -6.03 21.29
N LYS A 226 -3.35 -7.12 21.95
CA LYS A 226 -3.24 -8.44 21.34
C LYS A 226 -4.33 -9.34 21.88
N LEU A 227 -5.01 -10.05 20.98
CA LEU A 227 -5.96 -11.10 21.32
C LEU A 227 -5.31 -12.45 21.07
N TRP A 228 -5.17 -13.21 22.13
CA TRP A 228 -4.52 -14.51 22.14
C TRP A 228 -5.53 -15.63 22.33
N ARG A 229 -5.26 -16.77 21.72
CA ARG A 229 -5.92 -18.05 21.99
C ARG A 229 -4.93 -18.97 22.66
N ASP A 230 -5.32 -19.59 23.76
CA ASP A 230 -4.50 -20.61 24.41
C ASP A 230 -4.38 -21.86 23.53
N ARG A 231 -3.18 -22.47 23.41
CA ARG A 231 -2.98 -23.64 22.54
C ARG A 231 -3.58 -24.92 23.11
N TYR A 232 -3.80 -24.98 24.43
CA TYR A 232 -4.17 -26.19 25.16
C TYR A 232 -5.58 -26.09 25.76
N THR A 233 -6.21 -24.92 25.67
CA THR A 233 -7.59 -24.67 26.11
C THR A 233 -8.31 -23.84 25.07
N THR A 234 -9.64 -23.76 25.15
CA THR A 234 -10.40 -22.89 24.23
C THR A 234 -10.39 -21.43 24.67
N PHE A 235 -9.68 -21.06 25.74
CA PHE A 235 -9.76 -19.72 26.31
C PHE A 235 -9.02 -18.68 25.46
N HIS A 236 -9.66 -17.53 25.33
CA HIS A 236 -9.05 -16.33 24.76
C HIS A 236 -8.61 -15.35 25.86
N SER A 237 -7.52 -14.63 25.63
CA SER A 237 -7.03 -13.58 26.54
C SER A 237 -6.57 -12.36 25.77
N LEU A 238 -6.75 -11.18 26.34
CA LEU A 238 -6.18 -9.95 25.80
C LEU A 238 -4.87 -9.62 26.53
N SER A 239 -3.87 -9.12 25.81
CA SER A 239 -2.73 -8.44 26.41
C SER A 239 -2.65 -7.00 25.92
N VAL A 240 -2.37 -6.07 26.82
CA VAL A 240 -2.18 -4.64 26.50
C VAL A 240 -0.99 -4.09 27.26
N CYS A 241 -0.09 -3.40 26.57
CA CYS A 241 0.97 -2.64 27.23
C CYS A 241 0.41 -1.28 27.67
N ALA A 242 0.69 -0.84 28.89
CA ALA A 242 0.40 0.53 29.28
C ALA A 242 1.30 1.02 30.42
N ASN A 243 1.47 2.34 30.53
CA ASN A 243 2.31 2.96 31.54
C ASN A 243 1.56 3.14 32.88
N LYS A 244 2.30 3.06 33.99
CA LYS A 244 1.83 3.59 35.26
C LYS A 244 2.25 5.05 35.42
N THR A 245 1.65 5.73 36.38
CA THR A 245 2.09 7.06 36.86
C THR A 245 3.53 7.08 37.42
N ASP A 246 4.19 5.93 37.58
CA ASP A 246 5.59 5.79 37.98
C ASP A 246 6.58 5.73 36.79
N GLY A 247 6.08 5.84 35.55
CA GLY A 247 6.90 5.87 34.33
C GLY A 247 7.42 4.50 33.86
N GLN A 248 6.99 3.40 34.48
CA GLN A 248 7.29 2.05 34.03
C GLN A 248 6.13 1.48 33.19
N TYR A 249 6.47 0.81 32.08
CA TYR A 249 5.52 0.13 31.21
C TYR A 249 5.24 -1.27 31.76
N ARG A 250 3.97 -1.67 31.74
CA ARG A 250 3.52 -2.99 32.18
C ARG A 250 2.59 -3.56 31.13
N GLU A 251 2.82 -4.83 30.76
CA GLU A 251 1.84 -5.61 30.02
C GLU A 251 0.76 -6.09 31.00
N TYR A 252 -0.50 -5.97 30.59
CA TYR A 252 -1.67 -6.39 31.34
C TYR A 252 -2.38 -7.51 30.60
N ASP A 253 -2.38 -8.70 31.20
CA ASP A 253 -3.12 -9.85 30.69
C ASP A 253 -4.54 -9.92 31.28
N ILE A 254 -5.52 -10.13 30.40
CA ILE A 254 -6.94 -10.13 30.72
C ILE A 254 -7.53 -11.44 30.20
N HIS A 255 -7.84 -12.35 31.13
CA HIS A 255 -8.31 -13.71 30.82
C HIS A 255 -9.83 -13.88 30.89
N SER A 256 -10.58 -12.83 31.25
CA SER A 256 -12.02 -12.93 31.44
C SER A 256 -12.69 -11.59 31.19
N PHE A 257 -13.38 -11.52 30.05
CA PHE A 257 -14.11 -10.35 29.58
C PHE A 257 -15.54 -10.74 29.21
N ASP A 258 -16.47 -9.78 29.30
CA ASP A 258 -17.88 -10.02 28.97
C ASP A 258 -18.09 -10.13 27.45
N GLY A 259 -18.82 -11.15 27.00
CA GLY A 259 -19.15 -11.33 25.58
C GLY A 259 -20.08 -10.26 25.03
N GLU A 260 -20.82 -9.55 25.89
CA GLU A 260 -21.60 -8.39 25.49
C GLU A 260 -20.76 -7.12 25.50
N LEU A 261 -20.51 -6.54 24.32
CA LEU A 261 -19.91 -5.22 24.18
C LEU A 261 -20.92 -4.13 24.59
N ARG A 262 -20.81 -3.63 25.83
CA ARG A 262 -21.65 -2.55 26.36
C ARG A 262 -20.96 -1.18 26.24
N GLY A 263 -21.69 -0.15 25.83
CA GLY A 263 -21.11 1.20 25.67
C GLY A 263 -20.29 1.37 24.38
N ARG A 264 -20.81 0.79 23.29
CA ARG A 264 -20.28 0.89 21.93
C ARG A 264 -20.62 2.26 21.33
N ASP A 265 -19.61 3.03 20.95
CA ASP A 265 -19.76 4.27 20.16
C ASP A 265 -19.03 4.13 18.82
N ASP A 266 -19.80 3.78 17.79
CA ASP A 266 -19.31 3.56 16.42
C ASP A 266 -18.78 4.82 15.76
N ARG A 267 -19.29 5.99 16.15
CA ARG A 267 -18.85 7.28 15.60
C ARG A 267 -17.48 7.65 16.16
N ALA A 268 -17.29 7.44 17.47
CA ALA A 268 -16.02 7.70 18.14
C ALA A 268 -14.99 6.55 18.02
N LYS A 269 -15.41 5.37 17.51
CA LYS A 269 -14.62 4.11 17.53
C LYS A 269 -14.19 3.73 18.95
N GLN A 270 -15.07 4.03 19.90
CA GLN A 270 -14.84 3.78 21.31
C GLN A 270 -15.67 2.58 21.75
N LEU A 271 -15.08 1.73 22.58
CA LEU A 271 -15.78 0.66 23.24
C LEU A 271 -15.31 0.53 24.69
N ARG A 272 -16.20 0.04 25.54
CA ARG A 272 -15.92 -0.24 26.95
C ARG A 272 -16.07 -1.72 27.20
N LEU A 273 -14.98 -2.35 27.62
CA LEU A 273 -14.99 -3.75 28.05
C LEU A 273 -15.20 -3.81 29.56
N ASN A 274 -16.11 -4.69 29.97
CA ASN A 274 -16.23 -5.11 31.36
C ASN A 274 -15.31 -6.32 31.58
N ALA A 275 -14.30 -6.17 32.42
CA ALA A 275 -13.50 -7.29 32.89
C ALA A 275 -14.19 -7.87 34.14
N SER A 276 -14.70 -9.11 34.05
CA SER A 276 -15.40 -9.77 35.16
C SER A 276 -14.61 -10.98 35.63
N GLY A 277 -14.33 -11.09 36.93
CA GLY A 277 -13.70 -12.30 37.50
C GLY A 277 -14.77 -13.34 37.84
N ARG A 278 -14.66 -14.57 37.32
CA ARG A 278 -15.55 -15.68 37.70
C ARG A 278 -14.89 -16.57 38.76
N ARG A 279 -15.64 -16.85 39.82
CA ARG A 279 -15.29 -17.75 40.95
C ARG A 279 -15.61 -19.20 40.54
N HIS A 280 -14.71 -20.15 40.81
CA HIS A 280 -15.08 -21.58 40.85
C HIS A 280 -16.20 -21.79 41.88
N THR A 281 -17.21 -22.60 41.52
CA THR A 281 -18.41 -22.89 42.30
C THR A 281 -18.15 -23.94 43.39
N SER A 282 -18.47 -23.61 44.64
CA SER A 282 -18.96 -24.56 45.64
C SER A 282 -19.56 -23.81 46.86
N GLY A 283 -20.86 -24.01 47.10
CA GLY A 283 -21.54 -23.99 48.42
C GLY A 283 -21.75 -22.67 49.18
N ASP A 284 -23.03 -22.31 49.34
CA ASP A 284 -23.72 -21.56 50.41
C ASP A 284 -23.34 -20.12 50.84
N ASP A 285 -24.37 -19.28 50.66
CA ASP A 285 -24.94 -18.19 51.47
C ASP A 285 -24.19 -16.90 51.92
N GLN A 286 -24.90 -15.81 51.58
CA GLN A 286 -25.06 -14.48 52.17
C GLN A 286 -23.90 -13.47 52.29
N HIS A 287 -24.16 -12.29 51.70
CA HIS A 287 -23.56 -10.96 51.90
C HIS A 287 -22.04 -10.86 52.19
N SER A 288 -21.23 -10.66 51.15
CA SER A 288 -20.02 -9.80 51.21
C SER A 288 -19.35 -9.64 49.83
N HIS A 289 -18.63 -8.52 49.68
CA HIS A 289 -18.06 -7.98 48.45
C HIS A 289 -17.19 -8.96 47.61
N ARG A 290 -17.42 -8.95 46.28
CA ARG A 290 -16.78 -9.82 45.28
C ARG A 290 -15.38 -9.31 44.89
N ARG A 291 -14.33 -9.99 45.38
CA ARG A 291 -12.91 -9.79 45.03
C ARG A 291 -12.51 -10.55 43.76
N PHE A 292 -11.58 -9.98 42.98
CA PHE A 292 -10.75 -10.70 42.01
C PHE A 292 -9.70 -11.55 42.76
N SER A 293 -9.44 -12.76 42.28
CA SER A 293 -8.25 -13.53 42.66
C SER A 293 -7.72 -14.27 41.43
N LEU A 294 -6.45 -14.05 41.10
CA LEU A 294 -5.68 -14.99 40.28
C LEU A 294 -5.47 -16.27 41.13
N PRO A 295 -5.60 -17.49 40.57
CA PRO A 295 -5.41 -18.69 41.36
C PRO A 295 -3.94 -18.80 41.78
N HIS A 296 -3.72 -19.00 43.07
CA HIS A 296 -2.47 -19.51 43.60
C HIS A 296 -2.73 -20.86 44.25
N ARG A 297 -1.99 -21.88 43.78
CA ARG A 297 -1.77 -23.23 44.36
C ARG A 297 -2.95 -24.21 44.41
N MET A 298 -2.91 -25.22 43.55
CA MET A 298 -3.16 -26.60 44.02
C MET A 298 -1.92 -27.07 44.79
N ARG A 299 -2.12 -27.37 46.07
CA ARG A 299 -1.11 -27.94 46.95
C ARG A 299 -1.13 -29.46 46.75
N SER A 300 -0.09 -30.03 46.15
CA SER A 300 0.20 -31.46 46.35
C SER A 300 0.63 -31.67 47.79
N ARG A 301 0.07 -32.70 48.42
CA ARG A 301 0.16 -32.98 49.84
C ARG A 301 1.26 -34.01 50.06
N THR A 302 2.47 -33.55 50.40
CA THR A 302 3.51 -34.41 50.97
C THR A 302 4.26 -33.66 52.07
N ARG A 303 4.23 -34.22 53.27
CA ARG A 303 5.03 -33.81 54.44
C ARG A 303 6.49 -34.15 54.16
N THR A 304 7.42 -33.23 54.40
CA THR A 304 8.51 -33.35 55.41
C THR A 304 9.36 -32.08 55.49
N ASN A 305 9.96 -31.90 56.66
CA ASN A 305 10.64 -30.74 57.24
C ASN A 305 11.83 -30.18 56.43
N ASP A 306 11.96 -28.85 56.47
CA ASP A 306 12.99 -28.08 57.21
C ASP A 306 13.65 -26.92 56.43
N SER A 307 13.89 -25.84 57.19
CA SER A 307 14.77 -24.68 56.96
C SER A 307 14.44 -23.63 55.86
N SER A 308 13.99 -22.48 56.36
CA SER A 308 14.29 -21.08 55.94
C SER A 308 14.46 -20.75 54.45
N GLU A 309 13.42 -20.17 53.85
CA GLU A 309 13.51 -19.37 52.61
C GLU A 309 13.10 -17.90 52.83
N PRO A 310 13.66 -16.95 52.06
CA PRO A 310 13.43 -15.52 52.22
C PRO A 310 12.03 -15.13 51.75
N ARG A 311 11.46 -14.10 52.38
CA ARG A 311 10.17 -13.49 51.99
C ARG A 311 10.24 -13.02 50.53
N SER A 312 9.59 -13.75 49.62
CA SER A 312 9.30 -13.28 48.27
C SER A 312 8.47 -12.00 48.33
N LEU A 313 8.96 -10.93 47.70
CA LEU A 313 8.24 -9.67 47.47
C LEU A 313 6.97 -9.95 46.65
N GLN A 314 5.83 -10.10 47.32
CA GLN A 314 4.51 -10.14 46.67
C GLN A 314 4.25 -8.78 45.99
N GLN A 315 4.28 -8.75 44.65
CA GLN A 315 3.82 -7.57 43.91
C GLN A 315 2.30 -7.38 44.12
N PRO A 316 1.80 -6.14 44.32
CA PRO A 316 0.39 -5.89 44.55
C PRO A 316 -0.44 -6.12 43.27
N THR A 317 -1.41 -7.03 43.35
CA THR A 317 -2.38 -7.36 42.29
C THR A 317 -3.26 -6.16 41.93
N LEU A 318 -3.37 -5.82 40.64
CA LEU A 318 -4.21 -4.72 40.15
C LEU A 318 -5.63 -5.21 39.82
N ASP A 319 -6.66 -4.59 40.40
CA ASP A 319 -8.08 -4.89 40.10
C ASP A 319 -8.57 -4.01 38.93
N ILE A 320 -8.71 -4.54 37.71
CA ILE A 320 -9.23 -3.80 36.55
C ILE A 320 -10.72 -4.13 36.39
N ARG A 321 -11.58 -3.11 36.48
CA ARG A 321 -13.05 -3.28 36.34
C ARG A 321 -13.59 -2.78 35.02
N TYR A 322 -12.99 -1.72 34.48
CA TYR A 322 -13.37 -1.16 33.19
C TYR A 322 -12.15 -0.85 32.35
N LEU A 323 -12.23 -1.23 31.07
CA LEU A 323 -11.26 -0.92 30.05
C LEU A 323 -11.96 -0.13 28.95
N ALA A 324 -11.64 1.15 28.81
CA ALA A 324 -12.09 1.97 27.69
C ALA A 324 -11.01 1.93 26.61
N ILE A 325 -11.43 1.58 25.40
CA ILE A 325 -10.57 1.37 24.26
C ILE A 325 -11.05 2.28 23.14
N GLN A 326 -10.16 3.09 22.60
CA GLN A 326 -10.40 3.88 21.40
C GLN A 326 -9.50 3.39 20.29
N PHE A 327 -10.08 2.94 19.19
CA PHE A 327 -9.31 2.40 18.07
C PHE A 327 -8.80 3.53 17.18
N THR A 328 -7.54 3.43 16.76
CA THR A 328 -6.93 4.39 15.83
C THR A 328 -7.64 4.36 14.48
N GLU A 329 -8.01 3.17 14.00
CA GLU A 329 -8.65 2.93 12.70
C GLU A 329 -10.05 2.32 12.83
N ARG A 330 -10.93 2.66 11.88
CA ARG A 330 -12.31 2.14 11.86
C ARG A 330 -12.38 0.68 11.42
N GLN A 331 -11.46 0.25 10.54
CA GLN A 331 -11.36 -1.13 10.11
C GLN A 331 -10.89 -2.02 11.27
N ALA A 332 -9.85 -1.61 12.00
CA ALA A 332 -9.41 -2.30 13.22
C ALA A 332 -10.53 -2.44 14.26
N TYR A 333 -11.37 -1.41 14.43
CA TYR A 333 -12.55 -1.47 15.31
C TYR A 333 -13.58 -2.51 14.86
N ARG A 334 -13.93 -2.56 13.58
CA ARG A 334 -14.88 -3.56 13.03
C ARG A 334 -14.31 -4.96 13.13
N ARG A 335 -13.05 -5.14 12.71
CA ARG A 335 -12.31 -6.40 12.81
C ARG A 335 -12.26 -6.89 14.25
N PHE A 336 -11.99 -6.01 15.21
CA PHE A 336 -12.02 -6.35 16.63
C PHE A 336 -13.39 -6.86 17.06
N ILE A 337 -14.49 -6.19 16.67
CA ILE A 337 -15.84 -6.63 17.03
C ILE A 337 -16.16 -8.00 16.43
N GLU A 338 -15.81 -8.24 15.17
CA GLU A 338 -16.05 -9.52 14.49
C GLU A 338 -15.24 -10.65 15.15
N THR A 339 -13.93 -10.44 15.33
CA THR A 339 -13.06 -11.39 16.00
C THR A 339 -13.51 -11.63 17.45
N TRP A 340 -13.96 -10.59 18.16
CA TRP A 340 -14.49 -10.68 19.52
C TRP A 340 -15.73 -11.58 19.60
N LEU A 341 -16.68 -11.39 18.70
CA LEU A 341 -17.90 -12.20 18.61
C LEU A 341 -17.57 -13.64 18.24
N TYR A 342 -16.65 -13.84 17.29
CA TYR A 342 -16.17 -15.15 16.88
C TYR A 342 -15.52 -15.92 18.05
N CYS A 343 -14.59 -15.30 18.77
CA CYS A 343 -13.94 -15.90 19.94
C CYS A 343 -14.97 -16.28 21.01
N HIS A 344 -15.95 -15.41 21.29
CA HIS A 344 -16.99 -15.74 22.28
C HIS A 344 -17.96 -16.83 21.84
N SER A 345 -18.28 -16.92 20.55
CA SER A 345 -19.06 -18.03 20.03
C SER A 345 -18.31 -19.35 20.20
N SER A 346 -17.01 -19.35 19.91
CA SER A 346 -16.12 -20.51 20.08
C SER A 346 -16.01 -20.94 21.54
N ASP A 347 -15.86 -19.99 22.47
CA ASP A 347 -15.77 -20.27 23.92
C ASP A 347 -17.09 -20.87 24.47
N ARG A 348 -18.24 -20.51 23.90
CA ARG A 348 -19.58 -20.99 24.32
C ARG A 348 -19.90 -22.39 23.82
N GLU A 349 -19.46 -22.76 22.61
CA GLU A 349 -19.78 -24.06 21.99
C GLU A 349 -19.20 -25.26 22.76
N PHE A 350 -18.07 -25.09 23.47
CA PHE A 350 -17.39 -26.18 24.19
C PHE A 350 -17.71 -26.28 25.69
N ASN A 351 -18.63 -25.46 26.21
CA ASN A 351 -19.14 -25.51 27.58
C ASN A 351 -18.06 -25.56 28.70
N GLY A 352 -16.85 -25.07 28.41
CA GLY A 352 -15.73 -25.04 29.35
C GLY A 352 -15.09 -26.40 29.67
N ILE A 353 -15.13 -27.38 28.76
CA ILE A 353 -14.39 -28.65 28.93
C ILE A 353 -12.88 -28.35 28.85
N PRO A 354 -12.11 -28.48 29.94
CA PRO A 354 -10.66 -28.41 29.87
C PRO A 354 -10.12 -29.72 29.27
N PHE A 355 -9.13 -29.64 28.38
CA PHE A 355 -8.34 -30.81 28.04
C PHE A 355 -7.70 -31.38 29.31
N PRO A 356 -7.61 -32.72 29.46
CA PRO A 356 -7.19 -33.35 30.70
C PRO A 356 -5.79 -32.87 31.13
N PRO A 357 -5.58 -32.56 32.44
CA PRO A 357 -4.36 -31.93 32.95
C PRO A 357 -3.11 -32.82 32.92
N ASN A 358 -3.27 -34.12 32.61
CA ASN A 358 -2.17 -35.06 32.52
C ASN A 358 -1.84 -35.34 31.05
N HIS A 359 -1.11 -34.41 30.45
CA HIS A 359 -0.48 -34.64 29.15
C HIS A 359 0.76 -35.51 29.35
N PHE A 360 0.78 -36.69 28.74
CA PHE A 360 2.02 -37.46 28.55
C PHE A 360 2.73 -36.90 27.32
N GLU A 361 3.81 -36.13 27.52
CA GLU A 361 4.78 -35.90 26.45
C GLU A 361 5.41 -37.26 26.11
N LEU A 362 5.13 -37.77 24.92
CA LEU A 362 5.95 -38.85 24.38
C LEU A 362 7.35 -38.26 24.15
N PRO A 363 8.41 -38.87 24.70
CA PRO A 363 9.76 -38.40 24.44
C PRO A 363 9.99 -38.43 22.93
N SER A 364 10.44 -37.29 22.37
CA SER A 364 10.88 -37.21 20.98
C SER A 364 11.85 -38.36 20.68
N PRO A 365 11.71 -39.06 19.54
CA PRO A 365 12.57 -40.19 19.23
C PRO A 365 14.03 -39.74 19.26
N GLN A 366 14.80 -40.28 20.21
CA GLN A 366 16.23 -40.05 20.27
C GLN A 366 16.86 -40.65 19.00
N ILE A 367 17.40 -39.79 18.14
CA ILE A 367 18.27 -40.22 17.05
C ILE A 367 19.61 -40.59 17.69
N LEU A 368 19.80 -41.87 18.00
CA LEU A 368 21.12 -42.41 18.36
C LEU A 368 21.96 -42.57 17.09
N PRO A 369 23.22 -42.12 17.08
CA PRO A 369 24.07 -42.25 15.91
C PRO A 369 24.55 -43.69 15.76
N GLY A 370 24.21 -44.29 14.62
CA GLY A 370 24.89 -45.44 14.04
C GLY A 370 24.40 -46.81 14.51
N HIS A 371 23.55 -47.45 13.71
CA HIS A 371 23.53 -48.90 13.47
C HIS A 371 22.60 -49.18 12.28
N SER A 372 23.14 -49.69 11.17
CA SER A 372 22.39 -50.33 10.08
C SER A 372 22.46 -51.85 10.32
N PRO A 373 21.38 -52.64 10.05
CA PRO A 373 21.35 -53.34 8.76
C PRO A 373 19.95 -53.64 8.16
N ASP A 374 19.94 -53.66 6.83
CA ASP A 374 19.26 -54.55 5.88
C ASP A 374 17.77 -54.94 6.00
N LEU A 375 17.03 -54.57 4.95
CA LEU A 375 15.71 -55.10 4.57
C LEU A 375 15.85 -56.25 3.54
N PRO A 376 15.04 -57.31 3.63
CA PRO A 376 14.70 -58.15 2.49
C PRO A 376 13.31 -57.86 1.91
N VAL A 377 13.24 -58.16 0.61
CA VAL A 377 12.22 -57.86 -0.39
C VAL A 377 11.01 -58.82 -0.31
N SER A 378 9.87 -58.36 -0.86
CA SER A 378 8.84 -59.12 -1.61
C SER A 378 7.47 -59.35 -0.96
N GLY A 379 6.44 -59.27 -1.83
CA GLY A 379 5.27 -60.14 -1.77
C GLY A 379 3.93 -59.49 -1.41
N TRP A 380 3.22 -58.96 -2.40
CA TRP A 380 1.76 -58.81 -2.32
C TRP A 380 1.09 -60.08 -2.86
N PRO A 381 0.07 -60.61 -2.16
CA PRO A 381 -1.03 -61.26 -2.84
C PRO A 381 -2.44 -60.85 -2.38
N ASN A 382 -3.30 -60.82 -3.40
CA ASN A 382 -4.76 -60.88 -3.51
C ASN A 382 -5.67 -61.34 -2.35
N HIS A 383 -6.95 -60.96 -2.57
CA HIS A 383 -8.25 -61.47 -2.07
C HIS A 383 -8.95 -60.46 -1.15
N MET A 384 -10.25 -60.21 -1.22
CA MET A 384 -11.40 -60.74 -1.97
C MET A 384 -12.53 -59.73 -1.75
N LEU A 385 -13.50 -59.59 -2.66
CA LEU A 385 -14.93 -59.56 -2.32
C LEU A 385 -15.80 -59.53 -3.59
N GLU A 386 -16.53 -60.64 -3.72
CA GLU A 386 -17.76 -60.97 -4.45
C GLU A 386 -18.87 -59.88 -4.29
N SER A 387 -19.99 -59.78 -5.02
CA SER A 387 -20.62 -60.48 -6.16
C SER A 387 -21.81 -59.62 -6.66
N HIS A 388 -22.23 -59.89 -7.91
CA HIS A 388 -23.35 -59.36 -8.73
C HIS A 388 -24.77 -59.70 -8.19
N PRO A 389 -25.94 -59.17 -8.71
CA PRO A 389 -26.25 -59.11 -10.16
C PRO A 389 -27.24 -58.07 -10.76
N SER A 390 -26.99 -57.82 -12.07
CA SER A 390 -27.87 -57.59 -13.24
C SER A 390 -29.20 -56.83 -13.18
N LEU A 391 -29.37 -55.87 -14.12
CA LEU A 391 -30.44 -55.90 -15.15
C LEU A 391 -30.17 -54.87 -16.28
N THR A 392 -30.40 -55.32 -17.52
CA THR A 392 -30.16 -54.64 -18.80
C THR A 392 -31.52 -54.32 -19.45
N THR A 393 -31.73 -53.12 -19.98
CA THR A 393 -32.67 -52.86 -21.09
C THR A 393 -32.30 -51.62 -21.91
N ALA A 394 -31.84 -51.90 -23.14
CA ALA A 394 -32.08 -51.29 -24.46
C ALA A 394 -32.51 -49.81 -24.68
N ALA A 395 -31.81 -49.21 -25.68
CA ALA A 395 -32.32 -48.53 -26.89
C ALA A 395 -32.30 -46.97 -27.03
N THR A 396 -31.39 -46.53 -27.92
CA THR A 396 -31.54 -45.61 -29.10
C THR A 396 -31.84 -44.09 -28.97
N ALA A 397 -30.81 -43.27 -29.30
CA ALA A 397 -30.71 -42.13 -30.27
C ALA A 397 -31.57 -40.83 -30.12
N PRO A 398 -31.28 -39.69 -30.80
CA PRO A 398 -30.03 -38.94 -31.15
C PRO A 398 -30.16 -37.40 -30.81
N PRO A 399 -29.31 -36.44 -31.29
CA PRO A 399 -29.08 -35.13 -30.65
C PRO A 399 -29.98 -33.98 -31.17
N PHE A 400 -30.19 -32.95 -30.36
CA PHE A 400 -30.97 -31.75 -30.71
C PHE A 400 -30.11 -30.50 -30.97
N LEU A 401 -30.34 -29.90 -32.14
CA LEU A 401 -29.94 -28.57 -32.58
C LEU A 401 -30.57 -27.46 -31.71
N ILE A 402 -29.84 -26.37 -31.51
CA ILE A 402 -30.37 -25.10 -30.96
C ILE A 402 -30.74 -24.18 -32.14
N HIS A 403 -32.01 -23.77 -32.16
CA HIS A 403 -32.61 -22.85 -33.12
C HIS A 403 -32.17 -21.40 -32.90
N THR A 404 -31.67 -20.75 -33.95
CA THR A 404 -31.61 -19.30 -34.08
C THR A 404 -32.98 -18.77 -34.52
N GLN A 405 -33.61 -17.90 -33.73
CA GLN A 405 -34.74 -17.08 -34.16
C GLN A 405 -34.25 -15.69 -34.57
N HIS A 406 -34.41 -15.38 -35.86
CA HIS A 406 -34.43 -14.00 -36.35
C HIS A 406 -35.74 -13.34 -35.92
N GLN A 407 -35.66 -12.28 -35.12
CA GLN A 407 -36.76 -11.33 -34.96
C GLN A 407 -36.47 -10.07 -35.81
N ASN A 408 -37.44 -9.74 -36.66
CA ASN A 408 -37.50 -8.52 -37.45
C ASN A 408 -37.57 -7.30 -36.52
N ILE A 409 -36.67 -6.34 -36.71
CA ILE A 409 -36.73 -5.01 -36.09
C ILE A 409 -37.55 -4.11 -37.01
N ASP A 410 -38.62 -3.54 -36.47
CA ASP A 410 -39.45 -2.51 -37.09
C ASP A 410 -38.68 -1.17 -37.10
N PRO A 411 -38.40 -0.54 -38.26
CA PRO A 411 -37.48 0.60 -38.35
C PRO A 411 -38.04 1.95 -37.84
N PHE A 412 -39.20 1.97 -37.17
CA PHE A 412 -39.85 3.22 -36.73
C PHE A 412 -40.22 3.31 -35.25
N ASN A 413 -39.65 2.46 -34.39
CA ASN A 413 -39.83 2.60 -32.94
C ASN A 413 -38.49 2.91 -32.25
N VAL A 414 -37.93 4.07 -32.56
CA VAL A 414 -36.86 4.67 -31.77
C VAL A 414 -37.54 5.23 -30.52
N ALA A 415 -37.32 4.61 -29.37
CA ALA A 415 -37.67 5.21 -28.09
C ALA A 415 -37.10 6.64 -28.06
N PRO A 416 -37.84 7.67 -27.60
CA PRO A 416 -37.37 9.04 -27.63
C PRO A 416 -35.99 9.11 -26.96
N SER A 417 -35.00 9.69 -27.65
CA SER A 417 -33.65 9.83 -27.11
C SER A 417 -33.75 10.67 -25.84
N VAL A 418 -33.42 10.06 -24.70
CA VAL A 418 -33.44 10.76 -23.43
C VAL A 418 -32.14 11.55 -23.36
N MET A 419 -32.14 12.78 -23.87
CA MET A 419 -30.98 13.67 -23.72
C MET A 419 -30.63 13.79 -22.22
N LYS A 420 -29.37 13.50 -21.89
CA LYS A 420 -28.86 13.57 -20.51
C LYS A 420 -27.94 14.77 -20.34
N VAL A 421 -28.04 15.42 -19.19
CA VAL A 421 -27.09 16.45 -18.75
C VAL A 421 -25.91 15.76 -18.05
N ILE A 422 -24.69 16.11 -18.48
CA ILE A 422 -23.44 15.58 -17.96
C ILE A 422 -22.60 16.72 -17.38
N LEU A 423 -22.22 16.62 -16.10
CA LEU A 423 -21.17 17.45 -15.51
C LEU A 423 -19.81 16.78 -15.71
N ALA A 424 -18.84 17.49 -16.28
CA ALA A 424 -17.45 17.08 -16.34
C ALA A 424 -16.62 17.91 -15.36
N ILE A 425 -16.16 17.25 -14.29
CA ILE A 425 -15.58 17.88 -13.11
C ILE A 425 -14.08 17.62 -13.08
N ASN A 426 -13.29 18.71 -13.09
CA ASN A 426 -11.84 18.68 -12.93
C ASN A 426 -11.44 19.42 -11.64
N ALA A 427 -11.00 18.64 -10.66
CA ALA A 427 -10.62 19.09 -9.32
C ALA A 427 -9.10 19.22 -9.19
N GLY A 428 -8.59 20.44 -9.26
CA GLY A 428 -7.17 20.73 -9.01
C GLY A 428 -6.90 21.12 -7.55
N SER A 429 -5.62 21.11 -7.16
CA SER A 429 -5.24 21.58 -5.82
C SER A 429 -5.56 23.05 -5.56
N SER A 430 -5.71 23.87 -6.60
CA SER A 430 -5.91 25.33 -6.50
C SER A 430 -7.15 25.86 -7.23
N SER A 431 -7.92 24.98 -7.87
CA SER A 431 -9.07 25.35 -8.70
C SER A 431 -10.03 24.18 -8.89
N VAL A 432 -11.31 24.50 -9.08
CA VAL A 432 -12.34 23.55 -9.51
C VAL A 432 -12.95 24.07 -10.81
N LYS A 433 -13.02 23.22 -11.84
CA LYS A 433 -13.64 23.54 -13.13
C LYS A 433 -14.72 22.52 -13.44
N ILE A 434 -15.89 23.00 -13.84
CA ILE A 434 -17.03 22.17 -14.24
C ILE A 434 -17.48 22.62 -15.63
N SER A 435 -17.50 21.69 -16.57
CA SER A 435 -18.12 21.88 -17.88
C SER A 435 -19.42 21.08 -17.94
N VAL A 436 -20.46 21.67 -18.53
CA VAL A 436 -21.79 21.08 -18.62
C VAL A 436 -22.05 20.72 -20.07
N TYR A 437 -22.46 19.48 -20.31
CA TYR A 437 -22.79 18.97 -21.63
C TYR A 437 -24.21 18.41 -21.68
N THR A 438 -24.82 18.47 -22.84
CA THR A 438 -25.94 17.59 -23.21
C THR A 438 -25.45 16.54 -24.18
N ALA A 439 -25.92 15.31 -24.01
CA ALA A 439 -25.59 14.21 -24.92
C ALA A 439 -26.77 13.25 -25.06
N ASP A 440 -26.78 12.52 -26.18
CA ASP A 440 -27.55 11.29 -26.39
C ASP A 440 -26.58 10.09 -26.35
N LYS A 441 -27.11 8.87 -26.19
CA LYS A 441 -26.31 7.63 -26.25
C LYS A 441 -25.51 7.57 -27.56
N ASN A 442 -24.19 7.40 -27.46
CA ASN A 442 -23.25 7.33 -28.58
C ASN A 442 -23.20 8.58 -29.50
N ALA A 443 -23.71 9.73 -29.05
CA ALA A 443 -23.60 11.00 -29.77
C ALA A 443 -22.46 11.87 -29.21
N GLU A 444 -21.91 12.77 -30.03
CA GLU A 444 -20.92 13.75 -29.57
C GLU A 444 -21.57 14.68 -28.53
N PRO A 445 -20.99 14.84 -27.33
CA PRO A 445 -21.51 15.76 -26.33
C PRO A 445 -21.46 17.22 -26.81
N CYS A 446 -22.51 17.99 -26.54
CA CYS A 446 -22.59 19.42 -26.83
C CYS A 446 -22.39 20.22 -25.54
N GLN A 447 -21.35 21.04 -25.49
CA GLN A 447 -21.10 21.90 -24.33
C GLN A 447 -22.11 23.04 -24.26
N ILE A 448 -22.83 23.15 -23.15
CA ILE A 448 -23.85 24.21 -22.94
C ILE A 448 -23.39 25.26 -21.93
N ALA A 449 -22.47 24.92 -21.01
CA ALA A 449 -21.94 25.84 -20.01
C ALA A 449 -20.56 25.39 -19.49
N GLU A 450 -19.82 26.34 -18.92
CA GLU A 450 -18.56 26.10 -18.22
C GLU A 450 -18.37 27.12 -17.11
N ALA A 451 -18.06 26.66 -15.91
CA ALA A 451 -17.70 27.53 -14.80
C ALA A 451 -16.44 27.04 -14.09
N SER A 452 -15.67 27.97 -13.55
CA SER A 452 -14.47 27.63 -12.77
C SER A 452 -14.26 28.59 -11.61
N ILE A 453 -13.82 28.04 -10.47
CA ILE A 453 -13.23 28.80 -9.37
C ILE A 453 -11.72 28.60 -9.41
N GLY A 454 -10.96 29.68 -9.55
CA GLY A 454 -9.51 29.71 -9.38
C GLY A 454 -9.10 30.46 -8.11
N GLY A 455 -7.84 30.31 -7.68
CA GLY A 455 -7.28 31.09 -6.57
C GLY A 455 -7.53 30.53 -5.17
N LEU A 456 -7.94 29.26 -5.04
CA LEU A 456 -8.25 28.64 -3.74
C LEU A 456 -7.04 28.58 -2.79
N THR A 457 -5.85 28.34 -3.34
CA THR A 457 -4.58 28.30 -2.56
C THR A 457 -3.79 29.61 -2.63
N ALA A 458 -4.24 30.57 -3.44
CA ALA A 458 -3.59 31.85 -3.68
C ALA A 458 -4.69 32.92 -3.88
N PRO A 459 -5.35 33.36 -2.79
CA PRO A 459 -6.50 34.26 -2.85
C PRO A 459 -6.16 35.61 -3.50
N PRO A 460 -7.16 36.32 -4.06
CA PRO A 460 -8.60 36.04 -3.94
C PRO A 460 -9.09 34.92 -4.86
N ALA A 461 -10.10 34.18 -4.40
CA ALA A 461 -10.78 33.21 -5.25
C ALA A 461 -11.66 33.94 -6.28
N THR A 462 -11.67 33.48 -7.53
CA THR A 462 -12.39 34.14 -8.63
C THR A 462 -13.24 33.17 -9.43
N LEU A 463 -14.48 33.58 -9.74
CA LEU A 463 -15.42 32.88 -10.59
C LEU A 463 -15.33 33.36 -12.03
N ALA A 464 -15.14 32.43 -12.96
CA ALA A 464 -15.39 32.61 -14.37
C ALA A 464 -16.56 31.73 -14.80
N TYR A 465 -17.46 32.26 -15.62
CA TYR A 465 -18.63 31.54 -16.12
C TYR A 465 -18.91 31.90 -17.59
N THR A 466 -19.09 30.86 -18.40
CA THR A 466 -19.42 30.93 -19.83
C THR A 466 -20.65 30.07 -20.09
N ARG A 467 -21.60 30.57 -20.87
CA ARG A 467 -22.82 29.88 -21.28
C ARG A 467 -22.91 29.89 -22.80
N ARG A 468 -22.98 28.73 -23.44
CA ARG A 468 -23.06 28.57 -24.91
C ARG A 468 -22.01 29.40 -25.67
N GLY A 469 -20.79 29.44 -25.14
CA GLY A 469 -19.68 30.23 -25.70
C GLY A 469 -19.69 31.72 -25.33
N GLU A 470 -20.75 32.25 -24.74
CA GLU A 470 -20.84 33.64 -24.28
C GLU A 470 -20.32 33.78 -22.85
N ARG A 471 -19.41 34.73 -22.63
CA ARG A 471 -18.83 34.98 -21.30
C ARG A 471 -19.79 35.79 -20.45
N VAL A 472 -20.43 35.13 -19.48
CA VAL A 472 -21.40 35.73 -18.55
C VAL A 472 -20.69 36.40 -17.38
N VAL A 473 -19.70 35.73 -16.78
CA VAL A 473 -18.90 36.28 -15.68
C VAL A 473 -17.40 36.18 -16.01
N LYS A 474 -16.70 37.30 -15.90
CA LYS A 474 -15.25 37.38 -16.11
C LYS A 474 -14.53 37.57 -14.77
N ALA A 475 -13.98 36.48 -14.23
CA ALA A 475 -13.08 36.47 -13.07
C ALA A 475 -13.57 37.37 -11.91
N LYS A 476 -14.82 37.18 -11.48
CA LYS A 476 -15.42 37.92 -10.37
C LYS A 476 -14.91 37.36 -9.05
N GLU A 477 -14.37 38.20 -8.18
CA GLU A 477 -14.02 37.78 -6.82
C GLU A 477 -15.25 37.24 -6.09
N VAL A 478 -15.08 36.09 -5.45
CA VAL A 478 -16.14 35.43 -4.67
C VAL A 478 -15.95 35.70 -3.18
N ALA A 479 -17.02 35.51 -2.40
CA ALA A 479 -17.01 35.79 -0.98
C ALA A 479 -15.96 34.95 -0.23
N GLU A 480 -15.47 35.46 0.90
CA GLU A 480 -14.50 34.78 1.80
C GLU A 480 -14.97 33.41 2.30
N SER A 481 -16.24 33.06 2.12
CA SER A 481 -16.79 31.75 2.47
C SER A 481 -16.29 30.63 1.55
N VAL A 482 -15.77 30.93 0.35
CA VAL A 482 -15.22 29.90 -0.56
C VAL A 482 -13.76 29.65 -0.19
N LYS A 483 -13.52 28.65 0.67
CA LYS A 483 -12.19 28.40 1.25
C LYS A 483 -11.55 27.11 0.76
N ASN A 484 -12.36 26.15 0.35
CA ASN A 484 -11.90 24.85 -0.11
C ASN A 484 -12.58 24.45 -1.43
N GLN A 485 -12.24 23.27 -1.93
CA GLN A 485 -12.78 22.71 -3.17
C GLN A 485 -14.27 22.37 -3.07
N GLU A 486 -14.76 22.03 -1.88
CA GLU A 486 -16.16 21.67 -1.62
C GLU A 486 -17.05 22.91 -1.74
N ASP A 487 -16.65 24.02 -1.08
CA ASP A 487 -17.31 25.31 -1.19
C ASP A 487 -17.33 25.82 -2.65
N ALA A 488 -16.22 25.59 -3.37
CA ALA A 488 -16.11 25.96 -4.78
C ALA A 488 -17.06 25.14 -5.65
N PHE A 489 -17.15 23.83 -5.43
CA PHE A 489 -18.10 22.96 -6.14
C PHE A 489 -19.54 23.40 -5.90
N ASP A 490 -19.92 23.66 -4.65
CA ASP A 490 -21.27 24.10 -4.29
C ASP A 490 -21.64 25.43 -4.95
N LEU A 491 -20.70 26.40 -4.99
CA LEU A 491 -20.93 27.67 -5.66
C LEU A 491 -21.08 27.49 -7.19
N LEU A 492 -20.29 26.62 -7.80
CA LEU A 492 -20.40 26.33 -9.24
C LEU A 492 -21.73 25.66 -9.57
N LEU A 493 -22.13 24.66 -8.79
CA LEU A 493 -23.43 24.00 -8.94
C LEU A 493 -24.59 25.00 -8.80
N LYS A 494 -24.52 25.87 -7.79
CA LYS A 494 -25.50 26.94 -7.61
C LYS A 494 -25.52 27.91 -8.80
N THR A 495 -24.35 28.25 -9.34
CA THR A 495 -24.25 29.16 -10.51
C THR A 495 -24.98 28.60 -11.73
N PHE A 496 -24.96 27.28 -11.94
CA PHE A 496 -25.70 26.66 -13.04
C PHE A 496 -27.21 26.59 -12.78
N ILE A 497 -27.63 26.25 -11.56
CA ILE A 497 -29.05 26.11 -11.19
C ILE A 497 -29.76 27.47 -11.14
N ASP A 498 -29.07 28.51 -10.66
CA ASP A 498 -29.63 29.87 -10.54
C ASP A 498 -29.62 30.63 -11.89
N ASP A 499 -29.19 30.00 -13.00
CA ASP A 499 -29.18 30.61 -14.32
C ASP A 499 -30.46 30.27 -15.11
N ASP A 500 -31.44 31.17 -15.08
CA ASP A 500 -32.72 31.03 -15.78
C ASP A 500 -32.59 30.85 -17.31
N GLU A 501 -31.46 31.23 -17.92
CA GLU A 501 -31.23 31.03 -19.35
C GLU A 501 -30.62 29.64 -19.67
N LEU A 502 -30.14 28.91 -18.65
CA LEU A 502 -29.66 27.53 -18.76
C LEU A 502 -30.81 26.54 -18.49
N LYS A 503 -31.79 26.52 -19.40
CA LYS A 503 -33.07 25.78 -19.23
C LYS A 503 -32.92 24.28 -19.01
N GLU A 504 -31.81 23.69 -19.42
CA GLU A 504 -31.50 22.28 -19.21
C GLU A 504 -31.19 21.93 -17.75
N ILE A 505 -30.88 22.92 -16.90
CA ILE A 505 -30.63 22.74 -15.46
C ILE A 505 -31.51 23.72 -14.70
N SER A 506 -32.67 23.26 -14.26
CA SER A 506 -33.59 24.00 -13.38
C SER A 506 -33.51 23.53 -11.92
N SER A 507 -33.06 22.30 -11.71
CA SER A 507 -32.81 21.74 -10.39
C SER A 507 -31.66 20.75 -10.39
N LYS A 508 -31.29 20.29 -9.20
CA LYS A 508 -30.24 19.26 -9.01
C LYS A 508 -30.59 17.93 -9.68
N GLU A 509 -31.89 17.62 -9.80
CA GLU A 509 -32.40 16.39 -10.38
C GLU A 509 -32.25 16.32 -11.91
N ASP A 510 -32.06 17.45 -12.59
CA ASP A 510 -31.85 17.50 -14.04
C ASP A 510 -30.46 16.97 -14.44
N ILE A 511 -29.52 16.94 -13.48
CA ILE A 511 -28.16 16.44 -13.69
C ILE A 511 -28.15 14.91 -13.64
N ALA A 512 -28.07 14.28 -14.81
CA ALA A 512 -28.12 12.82 -14.92
C ALA A 512 -26.78 12.16 -14.58
N ILE A 513 -25.66 12.73 -15.04
CA ILE A 513 -24.32 12.13 -14.93
C ILE A 513 -23.31 13.17 -14.41
N ALA A 514 -22.43 12.74 -13.52
CA ALA A 514 -21.25 13.51 -13.10
C ALA A 514 -19.99 12.68 -13.36
N SER A 515 -19.18 13.11 -14.33
CA SER A 515 -17.88 12.55 -14.62
C SER A 515 -16.79 13.27 -13.85
N HIS A 516 -15.94 12.51 -13.16
CA HIS A 516 -14.89 12.99 -12.28
C HIS A 516 -13.53 12.61 -12.85
N ARG A 517 -12.66 13.60 -13.06
CA ARG A 517 -11.28 13.33 -13.42
C ARG A 517 -10.52 12.78 -12.21
N ILE A 518 -10.10 11.53 -12.28
CA ILE A 518 -9.24 10.88 -11.29
C ILE A 518 -7.87 10.67 -11.91
N VAL A 519 -6.81 11.08 -11.23
CA VAL A 519 -5.46 11.01 -11.81
C VAL A 519 -4.99 9.56 -11.90
N HIS A 520 -5.08 8.80 -10.81
CA HIS A 520 -4.54 7.44 -10.75
C HIS A 520 -5.67 6.40 -10.62
N GLY A 521 -5.93 5.63 -11.68
CA GLY A 521 -6.91 4.55 -11.69
C GLY A 521 -6.40 3.20 -11.20
N GLY A 522 -5.09 3.06 -11.00
CA GLY A 522 -4.52 1.81 -10.50
C GLY A 522 -4.72 0.67 -11.49
N ASP A 523 -5.41 -0.36 -11.03
CA ASP A 523 -5.79 -1.54 -11.82
C ASP A 523 -7.05 -1.33 -12.69
N TYR A 524 -7.74 -0.19 -12.59
CA TYR A 524 -8.80 0.14 -13.54
C TYR A 524 -8.22 0.47 -14.92
N ASP A 525 -8.66 -0.30 -15.90
CA ASP A 525 -8.29 -0.15 -17.31
C ASP A 525 -9.26 0.73 -18.11
N GLN A 526 -10.44 0.98 -17.57
CA GLN A 526 -11.50 1.79 -18.15
C GLN A 526 -12.19 2.65 -17.07
N SER A 527 -12.94 3.66 -17.51
CA SER A 527 -13.79 4.47 -16.63
C SER A 527 -14.75 3.60 -15.83
N GLN A 528 -15.05 3.99 -14.60
CA GLN A 528 -15.90 3.21 -13.69
C GLN A 528 -17.08 4.03 -13.18
N VAL A 529 -18.27 3.41 -13.15
CA VAL A 529 -19.38 3.95 -12.36
C VAL A 529 -19.01 3.85 -10.89
N ILE A 530 -19.11 4.95 -10.16
CA ILE A 530 -18.73 5.05 -8.75
C ILE A 530 -19.85 4.45 -7.90
N THR A 531 -19.74 3.15 -7.63
CA THR A 531 -20.49 2.45 -6.58
C THR A 531 -19.77 2.62 -5.24
N GLN A 532 -20.38 2.14 -4.14
CA GLN A 532 -19.72 2.13 -2.83
C GLN A 532 -18.40 1.35 -2.84
N ASP A 533 -18.39 0.19 -3.51
CA ASP A 533 -17.18 -0.65 -3.64
C ASP A 533 -16.13 0.03 -4.51
N ALA A 534 -16.54 0.64 -5.63
CA ALA A 534 -15.63 1.37 -6.49
C ALA A 534 -15.01 2.57 -5.75
N TYR A 535 -15.80 3.30 -4.96
CA TYR A 535 -15.32 4.41 -4.13
C TYR A 535 -14.29 3.95 -3.11
N HIS A 536 -14.56 2.87 -2.36
CA HIS A 536 -13.60 2.33 -1.38
C HIS A 536 -12.31 1.86 -2.04
N HIS A 537 -12.39 1.21 -3.20
CA HIS A 537 -11.19 0.82 -3.93
C HIS A 537 -10.39 2.03 -4.43
N LEU A 538 -11.06 3.12 -4.83
CA LEU A 538 -10.37 4.37 -5.18
C LEU A 538 -9.71 5.04 -3.96
N GLU A 539 -10.30 4.93 -2.77
CA GLU A 539 -9.66 5.35 -1.51
C GLU A 539 -8.37 4.55 -1.29
N GLU A 540 -8.38 3.22 -1.43
CA GLU A 540 -7.17 2.38 -1.32
C GLU A 540 -6.11 2.75 -2.37
N LEU A 541 -6.53 3.06 -3.59
CA LEU A 541 -5.63 3.52 -4.66
C LEU A 541 -5.03 4.91 -4.39
N SER A 542 -5.61 5.70 -3.48
CA SER A 542 -5.04 7.00 -3.13
C SER A 542 -3.68 6.87 -2.45
N ASP A 543 -3.35 5.73 -1.84
CA ASP A 543 -2.01 5.47 -1.30
C ASP A 543 -0.93 5.41 -2.40
N LEU A 544 -1.29 5.09 -3.64
CA LEU A 544 -0.34 5.10 -4.78
C LEU A 544 -0.03 6.52 -5.28
N ALA A 545 -0.98 7.45 -5.12
CA ALA A 545 -0.86 8.82 -5.61
C ALA A 545 -1.62 9.83 -4.72
N PRO A 546 -1.21 9.98 -3.45
CA PRO A 546 -1.99 10.72 -2.44
C PRO A 546 -2.18 12.18 -2.85
N LEU A 547 -1.11 12.81 -3.34
CA LEU A 547 -1.09 14.20 -3.80
C LEU A 547 -2.06 14.51 -4.96
N HIS A 548 -2.59 13.49 -5.62
CA HIS A 548 -3.37 13.62 -6.86
C HIS A 548 -4.80 13.12 -6.71
N ASN A 549 -5.02 11.97 -6.05
CA ASN A 549 -6.36 11.41 -5.91
C ASN A 549 -7.16 12.00 -4.73
N GLY A 550 -6.51 12.42 -3.64
CA GLY A 550 -7.22 12.85 -2.44
C GLY A 550 -8.18 14.03 -2.66
N VAL A 551 -7.76 15.03 -3.45
CA VAL A 551 -8.60 16.19 -3.80
C VAL A 551 -9.75 15.81 -4.73
N ALA A 552 -9.55 14.83 -5.61
CA ALA A 552 -10.60 14.39 -6.52
C ALA A 552 -11.69 13.61 -5.76
N LEU A 553 -11.30 12.75 -4.81
CA LEU A 553 -12.24 11.96 -4.02
C LEU A 553 -13.10 12.81 -3.06
N SER A 554 -12.57 13.90 -2.51
CA SER A 554 -13.39 14.80 -1.67
C SER A 554 -14.50 15.49 -2.48
N ILE A 555 -14.25 15.82 -3.76
CA ILE A 555 -15.29 16.34 -4.64
C ILE A 555 -16.28 15.24 -5.05
N VAL A 556 -15.82 14.01 -5.27
CA VAL A 556 -16.72 12.87 -5.52
C VAL A 556 -17.71 12.69 -4.36
N ASP A 557 -17.23 12.69 -3.11
CA ASP A 557 -18.08 12.55 -1.92
C ASP A 557 -19.09 13.70 -1.78
N THR A 558 -18.62 14.92 -2.04
CA THR A 558 -19.47 16.12 -2.07
C THR A 558 -20.54 16.02 -3.16
N CYS A 559 -20.19 15.54 -4.35
CA CYS A 559 -21.10 15.35 -5.47
C CYS A 559 -22.15 14.28 -5.16
N ILE A 560 -21.76 13.13 -4.59
CA ILE A 560 -22.68 12.05 -4.17
C ILE A 560 -23.68 12.58 -3.14
N SER A 561 -23.20 13.39 -2.18
CA SER A 561 -24.05 14.00 -1.15
C SER A 561 -24.98 15.07 -1.71
N ALA A 562 -24.48 15.93 -2.60
CA ALA A 562 -25.21 17.06 -3.15
C ALA A 562 -26.20 16.65 -4.26
N LEU A 563 -25.92 15.58 -5.00
CA LEU A 563 -26.64 15.10 -6.18
C LEU A 563 -26.96 13.58 -6.07
N PRO A 564 -27.85 13.16 -5.15
CA PRO A 564 -28.04 11.75 -4.79
C PRO A 564 -28.67 10.88 -5.90
N LYS A 565 -29.23 11.49 -6.96
CA LYS A 565 -29.81 10.78 -8.12
C LYS A 565 -28.86 10.70 -9.32
N THR A 566 -27.72 11.38 -9.25
CA THR A 566 -26.76 11.48 -10.35
C THR A 566 -25.86 10.25 -10.39
N ILE A 567 -25.65 9.70 -11.59
CA ILE A 567 -24.68 8.63 -11.82
C ILE A 567 -23.30 9.26 -11.81
N ASN A 568 -22.47 8.88 -10.84
CA ASN A 568 -21.09 9.36 -10.74
C ASN A 568 -20.16 8.40 -11.49
N VAL A 569 -19.25 8.94 -12.31
CA VAL A 569 -18.34 8.16 -13.15
C VAL A 569 -16.91 8.66 -12.96
N ALA A 570 -15.99 7.77 -12.57
CA ALA A 570 -14.56 8.07 -12.51
C ALA A 570 -13.92 7.88 -13.90
N CYS A 571 -13.28 8.93 -14.42
CA CYS A 571 -12.49 8.89 -15.65
C CYS A 571 -11.01 9.03 -15.29
N PHE A 572 -10.18 8.07 -15.70
CA PHE A 572 -8.80 7.99 -15.22
C PHE A 572 -7.79 8.55 -16.21
N ASP A 573 -6.86 9.37 -15.76
CA ASP A 573 -5.71 9.78 -16.58
C ASP A 573 -4.79 8.61 -16.94
N SER A 574 -4.82 7.51 -16.18
CA SER A 574 -4.02 6.32 -16.47
C SER A 574 -4.64 5.38 -17.51
N GLN A 575 -5.93 5.51 -17.83
CA GLN A 575 -6.64 4.49 -18.62
C GLN A 575 -6.12 4.34 -20.06
N PHE A 576 -5.74 5.44 -20.71
CA PHE A 576 -5.21 5.42 -22.08
C PHE A 576 -3.87 4.68 -22.18
N HIS A 577 -3.15 4.57 -21.07
CA HIS A 577 -1.81 4.00 -21.01
C HIS A 577 -1.78 2.50 -20.63
N THR A 578 -2.96 1.88 -20.46
CA THR A 578 -3.09 0.46 -20.15
C THR A 578 -2.53 -0.45 -21.24
N THR A 579 -2.44 0.06 -22.47
CA THR A 579 -1.89 -0.62 -23.64
C THR A 579 -0.36 -0.67 -23.69
N ILE A 580 0.33 0.02 -22.76
CA ILE A 580 1.80 -0.01 -22.69
C ILE A 580 2.26 -1.47 -22.48
N PRO A 581 3.24 -1.97 -23.25
CA PRO A 581 3.67 -3.36 -23.15
C PRO A 581 4.51 -3.61 -21.87
N PRO A 582 4.56 -4.87 -21.38
CA PRO A 582 5.26 -5.23 -20.14
C PRO A 582 6.70 -4.76 -20.02
N HIS A 583 7.48 -4.84 -21.10
CA HIS A 583 8.88 -4.44 -21.08
C HIS A 583 9.09 -2.92 -20.95
N ILE A 584 8.05 -2.11 -21.21
CA ILE A 584 8.10 -0.65 -21.07
C ILE A 584 7.59 -0.21 -19.70
N TYR A 585 6.52 -0.84 -19.18
CA TYR A 585 5.98 -0.43 -17.88
C TYR A 585 6.68 -1.04 -16.67
N THR A 586 7.46 -2.11 -16.84
CA THR A 586 8.08 -2.83 -15.72
C THR A 586 9.34 -2.11 -15.24
N TYR A 587 9.41 -1.80 -13.95
CA TYR A 587 10.65 -1.35 -13.32
C TYR A 587 11.54 -2.56 -12.98
N PRO A 588 12.88 -2.46 -13.18
CA PRO A 588 13.82 -3.54 -12.87
C PRO A 588 14.11 -3.63 -11.36
N ILE A 589 13.08 -3.97 -10.58
CA ILE A 589 13.11 -4.17 -9.12
C ILE A 589 12.55 -5.56 -8.78
N ASP A 590 12.53 -5.94 -7.50
CA ASP A 590 11.98 -7.23 -7.08
C ASP A 590 10.52 -7.39 -7.59
N PRO A 591 10.24 -8.42 -8.40
CA PRO A 591 8.94 -8.56 -9.06
C PRO A 591 7.81 -8.92 -8.09
N LYS A 592 8.11 -9.53 -6.94
CA LYS A 592 7.11 -9.83 -5.91
C LYS A 592 6.68 -8.54 -5.22
N ILE A 593 7.66 -7.70 -4.81
CA ILE A 593 7.40 -6.39 -4.19
C ILE A 593 6.69 -5.47 -5.18
N ALA A 594 7.16 -5.41 -6.44
CA ALA A 594 6.51 -4.61 -7.46
C ALA A 594 5.06 -5.03 -7.69
N LYS A 595 4.78 -6.34 -7.71
CA LYS A 595 3.42 -6.85 -7.88
C LYS A 595 2.54 -6.57 -6.67
N SER A 596 3.01 -6.83 -5.45
CA SER A 596 2.22 -6.63 -4.22
C SER A 596 1.84 -5.17 -4.03
N ASN A 597 2.78 -4.27 -4.34
CA ASN A 597 2.61 -2.84 -4.14
C ASN A 597 2.19 -2.11 -5.42
N ARG A 598 1.83 -2.85 -6.48
CA ARG A 598 1.39 -2.32 -7.78
C ARG A 598 2.38 -1.29 -8.38
N LEU A 599 3.68 -1.49 -8.21
CA LEU A 599 4.75 -0.61 -8.67
C LEU A 599 5.08 -0.88 -10.14
N ARG A 600 4.58 -0.02 -11.01
CA ARG A 600 4.83 -0.03 -12.46
C ARG A 600 4.67 1.37 -13.03
N LYS A 601 5.07 1.56 -14.28
CA LYS A 601 4.61 2.73 -15.05
C LYS A 601 3.11 2.62 -15.26
N TYR A 602 2.40 3.69 -14.89
CA TYR A 602 1.00 3.91 -15.24
C TYR A 602 0.89 4.92 -16.36
N GLY A 603 1.53 6.09 -16.21
CA GLY A 603 1.34 7.21 -17.13
C GLY A 603 0.08 8.01 -16.83
N PHE A 604 0.05 9.28 -17.24
CA PHE A 604 -1.03 10.23 -16.97
C PHE A 604 -1.21 11.22 -18.13
N HIS A 605 -2.21 12.10 -17.99
CA HIS A 605 -2.79 12.89 -19.09
C HIS A 605 -3.43 12.01 -20.17
N GLY A 606 -3.82 10.78 -19.83
CA GLY A 606 -4.42 9.85 -20.78
C GLY A 606 -5.75 10.32 -21.36
N ILE A 607 -6.53 11.11 -20.60
CA ILE A 607 -7.76 11.73 -21.11
C ILE A 607 -7.41 12.73 -22.23
N SER A 608 -6.40 13.57 -22.02
CA SER A 608 -5.90 14.48 -23.05
C SER A 608 -5.33 13.71 -24.25
N TYR A 609 -4.56 12.65 -24.04
CA TYR A 609 -4.01 11.86 -25.15
C TYR A 609 -5.08 11.13 -25.95
N ALA A 610 -6.16 10.65 -25.32
CA ALA A 610 -7.31 10.08 -26.02
C ALA A 610 -7.96 11.12 -26.93
N PHE A 611 -8.21 12.33 -26.41
CA PHE A 611 -8.73 13.45 -27.19
C PHE A 611 -7.81 13.80 -28.37
N ILE A 612 -6.51 14.01 -28.11
CA ILE A 612 -5.53 14.39 -29.15
C ILE A 612 -5.46 13.31 -30.23
N THR A 613 -5.48 12.03 -29.86
CA THR A 613 -5.46 10.90 -30.81
C THR A 613 -6.62 10.97 -31.77
N ARG A 614 -7.84 11.16 -31.26
CA ARG A 614 -9.05 11.25 -32.08
C ARG A 614 -9.06 12.50 -32.96
N ALA A 615 -8.75 13.66 -32.39
CA ALA A 615 -8.75 14.93 -33.11
C ALA A 615 -7.71 14.95 -34.24
N VAL A 616 -6.50 14.43 -33.98
CA VAL A 616 -5.44 14.36 -34.99
C VAL A 616 -5.73 13.30 -36.05
N ALA A 617 -6.31 12.15 -35.69
CA ALA A 617 -6.76 11.15 -36.67
C ALA A 617 -7.79 11.75 -37.64
N GLN A 618 -8.78 12.48 -37.11
CA GLN A 618 -9.77 13.20 -37.91
C GLN A 618 -9.13 14.24 -38.82
N TYR A 619 -8.21 15.06 -38.29
CA TYR A 619 -7.51 16.09 -39.05
C TYR A 619 -6.66 15.52 -40.20
N LEU A 620 -5.97 14.39 -39.96
CA LEU A 620 -5.15 13.73 -40.95
C LEU A 620 -5.94 12.81 -41.90
N GLU A 621 -7.26 12.73 -41.73
CA GLU A 621 -8.15 11.81 -42.46
C GLU A 621 -7.65 10.36 -42.42
N LYS A 622 -7.17 9.95 -41.23
CA LYS A 622 -6.63 8.62 -40.97
C LYS A 622 -7.51 7.86 -40.00
N ASP A 623 -7.54 6.54 -40.18
CA ASP A 623 -8.08 5.65 -39.16
C ASP A 623 -7.20 5.69 -37.91
N VAL A 624 -7.82 5.71 -36.73
CA VAL A 624 -7.14 5.80 -35.43
C VAL A 624 -6.14 4.66 -35.25
N ASP A 625 -6.53 3.44 -35.63
CA ASP A 625 -5.70 2.24 -35.51
C ASP A 625 -4.46 2.26 -36.43
N SER A 626 -4.37 3.20 -37.37
CA SER A 626 -3.22 3.40 -38.26
C SER A 626 -2.30 4.54 -37.84
N LEU A 627 -2.71 5.36 -36.86
CA LEU A 627 -2.02 6.58 -36.46
C LEU A 627 -0.80 6.27 -35.58
N ASN A 628 0.36 6.80 -35.97
CA ASN A 628 1.56 6.79 -35.15
C ASN A 628 2.04 8.21 -34.90
N MET A 629 2.11 8.68 -33.66
CA MET A 629 2.52 10.05 -33.39
C MET A 629 3.26 10.21 -32.07
N ILE A 630 3.95 11.33 -31.93
CA ILE A 630 4.52 11.78 -30.67
C ILE A 630 3.71 12.97 -30.20
N ALA A 631 3.01 12.83 -29.08
CA ALA A 631 2.16 13.88 -28.52
C ALA A 631 2.80 14.47 -27.25
N LEU A 632 2.91 15.79 -27.20
CA LEU A 632 3.46 16.56 -26.09
C LEU A 632 2.32 17.32 -25.40
N HIS A 633 1.91 16.87 -24.22
CA HIS A 633 0.98 17.63 -23.37
C HIS A 633 1.82 18.48 -22.41
N LEU A 634 1.91 19.78 -22.68
CA LEU A 634 2.81 20.69 -21.96
C LEU A 634 1.98 21.71 -21.18
N GLY A 635 1.99 21.60 -19.85
CA GLY A 635 1.32 22.51 -18.92
C GLY A 635 2.12 22.66 -17.63
N SER A 636 1.44 23.03 -16.53
CA SER A 636 2.08 23.07 -15.20
C SER A 636 2.58 21.68 -14.76
N GLY A 637 1.86 20.62 -15.15
CA GLY A 637 2.40 19.28 -15.34
C GLY A 637 2.63 19.03 -16.84
N ALA A 638 3.73 18.38 -17.20
CA ALA A 638 4.09 18.12 -18.58
C ALA A 638 4.40 16.65 -18.82
N SER A 639 3.98 16.11 -19.96
CA SER A 639 4.30 14.75 -20.40
C SER A 639 4.46 14.65 -21.90
N ALA A 640 5.14 13.60 -22.34
CA ALA A 640 5.21 13.16 -23.72
C ALA A 640 4.66 11.74 -23.83
N CYS A 641 3.99 11.41 -24.93
CA CYS A 641 3.49 10.07 -25.21
C CYS A 641 3.85 9.65 -26.64
N ALA A 642 4.35 8.42 -26.79
CA ALA A 642 4.46 7.72 -28.05
C ALA A 642 3.17 6.95 -28.30
N ILE A 643 2.50 7.23 -29.41
CA ILE A 643 1.25 6.58 -29.80
C ILE A 643 1.56 5.73 -31.03
N LYS A 644 1.24 4.43 -30.96
CA LYS A 644 1.49 3.44 -32.01
C LYS A 644 0.19 2.74 -32.37
N GLY A 645 -0.29 2.92 -33.60
CA GLY A 645 -1.60 2.44 -34.05
C GLY A 645 -2.74 2.90 -33.13
N GLY A 646 -2.80 4.21 -32.85
CA GLY A 646 -3.85 4.82 -32.03
C GLY A 646 -3.78 4.52 -30.52
N LYS A 647 -2.83 3.69 -30.07
CA LYS A 647 -2.72 3.25 -28.67
C LYS A 647 -1.45 3.79 -28.03
N SER A 648 -1.49 4.05 -26.72
CA SER A 648 -0.30 4.41 -25.96
C SER A 648 0.73 3.29 -26.01
N TRP A 649 1.89 3.57 -26.60
CA TRP A 649 3.03 2.67 -26.64
C TRP A 649 4.00 2.94 -25.49
N ASP A 650 4.29 4.21 -25.23
CA ASP A 650 5.10 4.66 -24.09
C ASP A 650 4.68 6.08 -23.67
N THR A 651 4.98 6.46 -22.44
CA THR A 651 4.72 7.80 -21.89
C THR A 651 5.80 8.18 -20.89
N SER A 652 6.05 9.49 -20.76
CA SER A 652 7.18 10.01 -20.00
C SER A 652 6.94 9.88 -18.51
N MET A 653 5.68 9.97 -18.08
CA MET A 653 5.31 9.79 -16.68
C MET A 653 5.35 8.31 -16.26
N GLY A 654 5.54 8.10 -14.96
CA GLY A 654 5.93 6.81 -14.38
C GLY A 654 4.84 6.19 -13.52
N LEU A 655 5.25 5.70 -12.36
CA LEU A 655 4.35 5.34 -11.24
C LEU A 655 3.47 6.52 -10.85
N THR A 656 4.04 7.73 -10.80
CA THR A 656 3.34 8.97 -10.48
C THR A 656 3.60 10.03 -11.55
N PRO A 657 2.84 11.14 -11.56
CA PRO A 657 3.06 12.28 -12.45
C PRO A 657 4.38 13.04 -12.25
N LEU A 658 5.26 12.57 -11.36
CA LEU A 658 6.57 13.16 -11.08
C LEU A 658 7.62 12.80 -12.13
N ALA A 659 7.63 11.54 -12.59
CA ALA A 659 8.63 11.08 -13.54
C ALA A 659 8.43 11.74 -14.92
N GLY A 660 9.51 11.86 -15.69
CA GLY A 660 9.46 12.38 -17.05
C GLY A 660 9.93 13.82 -17.14
N LEU A 661 9.12 14.67 -17.77
CA LEU A 661 9.43 16.08 -17.98
C LEU A 661 9.34 16.87 -16.65
N PRO A 662 10.21 17.88 -16.45
CA PRO A 662 10.03 18.80 -15.33
C PRO A 662 8.74 19.61 -15.51
N GLY A 663 8.13 19.97 -14.38
CA GLY A 663 6.92 20.80 -14.33
C GLY A 663 7.15 22.10 -13.56
N ALA A 664 6.07 22.83 -13.28
CA ALA A 664 6.14 24.10 -12.56
C ALA A 664 6.78 23.96 -11.19
N THR A 665 6.35 22.95 -10.45
CA THR A 665 6.85 22.64 -9.11
C THR A 665 7.45 21.24 -9.00
N ARG A 666 7.45 20.48 -10.10
CA ARG A 666 7.90 19.08 -10.14
C ARG A 666 9.29 18.97 -10.75
N SER A 667 10.15 18.16 -10.17
CA SER A 667 11.53 17.97 -10.67
C SER A 667 11.61 17.33 -12.05
N GLY A 668 10.60 16.52 -12.42
CA GLY A 668 10.75 15.55 -13.50
C GLY A 668 11.67 14.39 -13.06
N SER A 669 12.12 13.60 -14.03
CA SER A 669 13.09 12.53 -13.76
C SER A 669 14.43 13.08 -13.28
N VAL A 670 14.86 12.61 -12.11
CA VAL A 670 16.18 12.83 -11.52
C VAL A 670 16.76 11.48 -11.07
N ASP A 671 18.04 11.48 -10.68
CA ASP A 671 18.63 10.30 -10.05
C ASP A 671 17.83 9.96 -8.77
N PRO A 672 17.34 8.72 -8.59
CA PRO A 672 16.58 8.34 -7.39
C PRO A 672 17.35 8.55 -6.08
N SER A 673 18.69 8.49 -6.10
CA SER A 673 19.54 8.72 -4.93
C SER A 673 19.67 10.21 -4.57
N LEU A 674 19.43 11.13 -5.53
CA LEU A 674 19.60 12.57 -5.34
C LEU A 674 18.82 13.09 -4.13
N VAL A 675 17.61 12.60 -3.93
CA VAL A 675 16.74 13.09 -2.84
C VAL A 675 17.37 12.81 -1.47
N PHE A 676 18.02 11.66 -1.28
CA PHE A 676 18.72 11.30 -0.04
C PHE A 676 20.00 12.13 0.20
N HIS A 677 20.57 12.70 -0.86
CA HIS A 677 21.66 13.68 -0.75
C HIS A 677 21.14 15.10 -0.52
N TYR A 678 19.94 15.41 -0.99
CA TYR A 678 19.32 16.72 -0.83
C TYR A 678 18.83 16.96 0.60
N ALA A 679 18.23 15.95 1.24
CA ALA A 679 17.77 16.03 2.61
C ALA A 679 17.92 14.69 3.35
N SER A 680 18.22 14.74 4.64
CA SER A 680 18.46 13.56 5.48
C SER A 680 17.19 12.91 6.04
N ASP A 681 16.06 13.59 5.93
CA ASP A 681 14.76 13.20 6.51
C ASP A 681 13.73 12.81 5.44
N VAL A 682 14.16 12.53 4.22
CA VAL A 682 13.30 12.30 3.04
C VAL A 682 12.30 11.15 3.19
N GLY A 683 12.60 10.17 4.05
CA GLY A 683 11.68 9.07 4.39
C GLY A 683 10.63 9.40 5.45
N LYS A 684 10.69 10.58 6.09
CA LYS A 684 9.69 11.01 7.09
C LYS A 684 8.45 11.59 6.42
N LEU A 685 7.34 11.59 7.15
CA LEU A 685 6.14 12.33 6.73
C LEU A 685 6.44 13.83 6.61
N SER A 686 5.95 14.42 5.52
CA SER A 686 5.95 15.85 5.25
C SER A 686 5.05 16.59 6.25
N PRO A 687 5.37 17.84 6.64
CA PRO A 687 4.47 18.71 7.41
C PRO A 687 3.12 18.98 6.73
N ALA A 688 3.05 18.86 5.40
CA ALA A 688 1.82 18.98 4.63
C ALA A 688 0.97 17.70 4.64
N SER A 689 1.47 16.62 5.27
CA SER A 689 0.69 15.40 5.45
C SER A 689 -0.49 15.64 6.39
N THR A 690 -1.62 15.02 6.08
CA THR A 690 -2.80 15.02 6.95
C THR A 690 -3.16 13.60 7.34
N LYS A 691 -4.16 13.43 8.21
CA LYS A 691 -4.71 12.11 8.56
C LYS A 691 -5.14 11.29 7.34
N HIS A 692 -5.47 11.94 6.23
CA HIS A 692 -6.00 11.33 5.01
C HIS A 692 -5.04 11.47 3.81
N LEU A 693 -3.85 12.02 4.04
CA LEU A 693 -2.89 12.34 2.99
C LEU A 693 -1.48 12.11 3.52
N HIS A 694 -0.93 10.92 3.28
CA HIS A 694 0.42 10.57 3.67
C HIS A 694 1.39 10.94 2.56
N ILE A 695 2.25 11.94 2.80
CA ILE A 695 3.24 12.40 1.82
C ILE A 695 4.60 12.32 2.47
N SER A 696 5.56 11.66 1.84
CA SER A 696 6.94 11.70 2.31
C SER A 696 7.57 13.08 2.07
N ARG A 697 8.58 13.44 2.86
CA ARG A 697 9.36 14.66 2.61
C ARG A 697 10.02 14.62 1.23
N ALA A 698 10.40 13.44 0.74
CA ALA A 698 10.86 13.23 -0.64
C ALA A 698 9.81 13.71 -1.67
N GLU A 699 8.58 13.24 -1.54
CA GLU A 699 7.49 13.59 -2.47
C GLU A 699 7.16 15.08 -2.43
N GLU A 700 7.17 15.71 -1.26
CA GLU A 700 6.97 17.15 -1.12
C GLU A 700 8.07 17.93 -1.84
N ILE A 701 9.34 17.61 -1.57
CA ILE A 701 10.48 18.27 -2.22
C ILE A 701 10.37 18.15 -3.73
N LEU A 702 10.15 16.93 -4.23
CA LEU A 702 10.18 16.65 -5.66
C LEU A 702 8.91 17.12 -6.40
N ASN A 703 7.75 17.23 -5.74
CA ASN A 703 6.51 17.66 -6.40
C ASN A 703 6.11 19.12 -6.17
N LYS A 704 6.53 19.73 -5.06
CA LYS A 704 6.05 21.07 -4.63
C LYS A 704 7.18 22.10 -4.52
N GLU A 705 8.39 21.68 -4.20
CA GLU A 705 9.55 22.56 -3.98
C GLU A 705 10.60 22.50 -5.11
N SER A 706 10.31 21.78 -6.19
CA SER A 706 11.21 21.60 -7.34
C SER A 706 10.68 22.34 -8.58
N GLY A 707 11.10 21.92 -9.78
CA GLY A 707 10.64 22.48 -11.04
C GLY A 707 11.20 23.87 -11.32
N TRP A 708 10.73 24.51 -12.39
CA TRP A 708 11.24 25.84 -12.74
C TRP A 708 10.90 26.90 -11.70
N LYS A 709 9.87 26.71 -10.87
CA LYS A 709 9.57 27.63 -9.75
C LYS A 709 10.73 27.76 -8.78
N SER A 710 11.41 26.66 -8.43
CA SER A 710 12.52 26.71 -7.49
C SER A 710 13.74 27.46 -8.05
N MET A 711 13.88 27.51 -9.38
CA MET A 711 14.97 28.18 -10.08
C MET A 711 14.66 29.65 -10.39
N THR A 712 13.40 29.96 -10.69
CA THR A 712 12.99 31.25 -11.28
C THR A 712 12.09 32.08 -10.36
N GLY A 713 11.52 31.48 -9.32
CA GLY A 713 10.56 32.11 -8.42
C GLY A 713 9.11 32.13 -8.94
N THR A 714 8.85 31.69 -10.17
CA THR A 714 7.51 31.73 -10.79
C THR A 714 7.06 30.35 -11.30
N THR A 715 5.75 30.06 -11.22
CA THR A 715 5.15 28.87 -11.85
C THR A 715 4.72 29.15 -13.29
N ASN A 716 4.66 30.41 -13.72
CA ASN A 716 4.21 30.80 -15.04
C ASN A 716 5.34 30.64 -16.08
N PHE A 717 5.23 29.62 -16.94
CA PHE A 717 6.23 29.36 -17.97
C PHE A 717 6.31 30.44 -19.05
N GLY A 718 5.24 31.21 -19.29
CA GLY A 718 5.30 32.36 -20.21
C GLY A 718 6.34 33.39 -19.76
N VAL A 719 6.36 33.70 -18.46
CA VAL A 719 7.37 34.59 -17.86
C VAL A 719 8.77 33.98 -17.97
N VAL A 720 8.91 32.66 -17.77
CA VAL A 720 10.19 31.95 -17.95
C VAL A 720 10.68 32.05 -19.39
N ALA A 721 9.79 31.85 -20.37
CA ALA A 721 10.13 31.84 -21.78
C ALA A 721 10.48 33.24 -22.33
N GLU A 722 9.89 34.30 -21.78
CA GLU A 722 10.11 35.69 -22.23
C GLU A 722 11.28 36.38 -21.54
N SER A 723 11.77 35.84 -20.42
CA SER A 723 12.85 36.45 -19.63
C SER A 723 14.24 36.07 -20.14
N ASP A 724 15.17 37.03 -20.10
CA ASP A 724 16.59 36.83 -20.42
C ASP A 724 17.46 36.51 -19.20
N GLU A 725 16.89 36.54 -18.00
CA GLU A 725 17.59 36.23 -16.75
C GLU A 725 18.28 34.87 -16.81
N PRO A 726 19.53 34.73 -16.32
CA PRO A 726 20.29 33.47 -16.45
C PRO A 726 19.54 32.25 -15.91
N THR A 727 18.81 32.38 -14.81
CA THR A 727 18.04 31.28 -14.22
C THR A 727 16.81 30.90 -15.05
N HIS A 728 16.17 31.87 -15.70
CA HIS A 728 15.00 31.65 -16.55
C HIS A 728 15.42 30.98 -17.86
N ARG A 729 16.51 31.47 -18.46
CA ARG A 729 17.12 30.86 -19.64
C ARG A 729 17.53 29.41 -19.38
N LEU A 730 18.20 29.15 -18.25
CA LEU A 730 18.57 27.80 -17.86
C LEU A 730 17.33 26.89 -17.68
N ALA A 731 16.28 27.37 -17.03
CA ALA A 731 15.04 26.61 -16.86
C ALA A 731 14.36 26.29 -18.21
N PHE A 732 14.34 27.26 -19.14
CA PHE A 732 13.84 27.07 -20.49
C PHE A 732 14.67 26.03 -21.27
N GLU A 733 15.99 26.14 -21.23
CA GLU A 733 16.92 25.22 -21.92
C GLU A 733 16.82 23.80 -21.37
N ILE A 734 16.69 23.62 -20.05
CA ILE A 734 16.44 22.32 -19.42
C ILE A 734 15.14 21.72 -19.95
N PHE A 735 14.06 22.49 -20.01
CA PHE A 735 12.78 21.98 -20.48
C PHE A 735 12.82 21.55 -21.95
N VAL A 736 13.41 22.38 -22.82
CA VAL A 736 13.62 22.06 -24.25
C VAL A 736 14.46 20.79 -24.40
N ASP A 737 15.56 20.67 -23.65
CA ASP A 737 16.45 19.51 -23.69
C ASP A 737 15.72 18.22 -23.29
N ARG A 738 14.97 18.25 -22.19
CA ARG A 738 14.20 17.08 -21.73
C ARG A 738 13.12 16.68 -22.73
N ILE A 739 12.39 17.65 -23.31
CA ILE A 739 11.40 17.38 -24.37
C ILE A 739 12.08 16.72 -25.57
N ALA A 740 13.18 17.28 -26.07
CA ALA A 740 13.91 16.73 -27.21
C ALA A 740 14.41 15.29 -26.95
N GLY A 741 14.87 15.01 -25.73
CA GLY A 741 15.26 13.66 -25.31
C GLY A 741 14.11 12.65 -25.43
N PHE A 742 12.91 13.00 -24.97
CA PHE A 742 11.73 12.15 -25.12
C PHE A 742 11.30 12.00 -26.59
N VAL A 743 11.29 13.10 -27.36
CA VAL A 743 10.96 13.06 -28.79
C VAL A 743 11.91 12.12 -29.55
N GLY A 744 13.21 12.22 -29.32
CA GLY A 744 14.20 11.32 -29.93
C GLY A 744 13.99 9.87 -29.54
N SER A 745 13.80 9.59 -28.24
CA SER A 745 13.50 8.24 -27.73
C SER A 745 12.24 7.66 -28.39
N TYR A 746 11.16 8.44 -28.45
CA TYR A 746 9.88 7.99 -28.98
C TYR A 746 9.87 7.85 -30.48
N PHE A 747 10.63 8.66 -31.20
CA PHE A 747 10.84 8.48 -32.63
C PHE A 747 11.50 7.12 -32.91
N VAL A 748 12.49 6.73 -32.11
CA VAL A 748 13.13 5.40 -32.20
C VAL A 748 12.18 4.28 -31.80
N SER A 749 11.40 4.46 -30.71
CA SER A 749 10.39 3.49 -30.27
C SER A 749 9.29 3.25 -31.31
N LEU A 750 8.98 4.25 -32.12
CA LEU A 750 8.07 4.18 -33.26
C LEU A 750 8.76 3.77 -34.57
N GLU A 751 10.05 3.40 -34.52
CA GLU A 751 10.84 2.92 -35.65
C GLU A 751 10.88 3.95 -36.82
N GLY A 752 10.85 5.24 -36.48
CA GLY A 752 10.81 6.35 -37.43
C GLY A 752 9.49 6.52 -38.21
N ARG A 753 8.47 5.70 -37.90
CA ARG A 753 7.12 5.80 -38.46
C ARG A 753 6.29 6.75 -37.60
N VAL A 754 6.46 8.05 -37.84
CA VAL A 754 5.78 9.12 -37.10
C VAL A 754 5.01 9.98 -38.09
N ASP A 755 3.70 10.05 -37.94
CA ASP A 755 2.80 10.86 -38.77
C ASP A 755 2.91 12.35 -38.42
N ALA A 756 3.03 12.66 -37.11
CA ALA A 756 3.16 14.02 -36.61
C ALA A 756 3.85 14.09 -35.25
N LEU A 757 4.51 15.22 -35.00
CA LEU A 757 4.81 15.71 -33.65
C LEU A 757 3.71 16.70 -33.26
N VAL A 758 3.01 16.45 -32.15
CA VAL A 758 1.84 17.22 -31.74
C VAL A 758 2.12 17.97 -30.45
N PHE A 759 1.95 19.29 -30.44
CA PHE A 759 2.00 20.12 -29.25
C PHE A 759 0.59 20.37 -28.71
N ALA A 760 0.37 20.17 -27.42
CA ALA A 760 -0.91 20.39 -26.75
C ALA A 760 -0.71 20.89 -25.33
N GLY A 761 -1.79 21.28 -24.66
CA GLY A 761 -1.76 21.80 -23.30
C GLY A 761 -1.35 23.27 -23.27
N GLY A 762 -1.62 23.93 -22.14
CA GLY A 762 -1.50 25.39 -22.05
C GLY A 762 -0.16 25.97 -22.50
N ILE A 763 0.97 25.32 -22.22
CA ILE A 763 2.29 25.77 -22.70
C ILE A 763 2.48 25.41 -24.19
N GLY A 764 2.10 24.20 -24.59
CA GLY A 764 2.28 23.72 -25.97
C GLY A 764 1.46 24.52 -26.99
N GLU A 765 0.28 24.97 -26.61
CA GLU A 765 -0.63 25.77 -27.42
C GLU A 765 -0.19 27.23 -27.54
N HIS A 766 0.32 27.83 -26.47
CA HIS A 766 0.55 29.28 -26.42
C HIS A 766 2.02 29.69 -26.62
N SER A 767 2.99 28.81 -26.37
CA SER A 767 4.42 29.17 -26.47
C SER A 767 5.02 28.84 -27.83
N ALA A 768 4.86 29.76 -28.79
CA ALA A 768 5.50 29.65 -30.11
C ALA A 768 7.03 29.52 -30.02
N LYS A 769 7.66 30.25 -29.08
CA LYS A 769 9.11 30.19 -28.81
C LYS A 769 9.56 28.78 -28.36
N LEU A 770 8.79 28.13 -27.49
CA LEU A 770 9.10 26.76 -27.05
C LEU A 770 8.99 25.77 -28.22
N ARG A 771 7.91 25.86 -29.01
CA ARG A 771 7.73 25.00 -30.19
C ARG A 771 8.91 25.13 -31.16
N SER A 772 9.32 26.38 -31.47
CA SER A 772 10.50 26.66 -32.29
C SER A 772 11.76 25.99 -31.74
N ALA A 773 12.09 26.21 -30.47
CA ALA A 773 13.29 25.68 -29.85
C ALA A 773 13.33 24.13 -29.80
N VAL A 774 12.18 23.49 -29.53
CA VAL A 774 12.07 22.03 -29.53
C VAL A 774 12.27 21.49 -30.93
N VAL A 775 11.56 22.02 -31.94
CA VAL A 775 11.64 21.51 -33.32
C VAL A 775 13.03 21.75 -33.92
N GLU A 776 13.68 22.87 -33.63
CA GLU A 776 15.08 23.10 -34.02
C GLU A 776 16.01 22.03 -33.45
N ARG A 777 15.84 21.68 -32.16
CA ARG A 777 16.66 20.65 -31.49
C ARG A 777 16.49 19.26 -32.13
N VAL A 778 15.30 18.94 -32.63
CA VAL A 778 14.99 17.63 -33.24
C VAL A 778 14.92 17.67 -34.76
N ALA A 779 15.41 18.73 -35.40
CA ALA A 779 15.35 18.91 -36.86
C ALA A 779 16.04 17.76 -37.62
N CYS A 780 17.04 17.11 -37.02
CA CYS A 780 17.72 15.94 -37.58
C CYS A 780 16.79 14.73 -37.81
N LEU A 781 15.61 14.69 -37.16
CA LEU A 781 14.58 13.66 -37.33
C LEU A 781 13.62 13.96 -38.50
N GLY A 782 13.74 15.14 -39.12
CA GLY A 782 12.94 15.55 -40.28
C GLY A 782 11.73 16.43 -39.97
N PHE A 783 11.61 16.93 -38.74
CA PHE A 783 10.63 17.97 -38.37
C PHE A 783 11.14 19.36 -38.75
N ALA A 784 10.26 20.22 -39.24
CA ALA A 784 10.56 21.63 -39.46
C ALA A 784 9.29 22.47 -39.30
N LEU A 785 9.40 23.62 -38.62
CA LEU A 785 8.31 24.58 -38.43
C LEU A 785 8.29 25.64 -39.52
N ASP A 786 7.08 26.07 -39.88
CA ASP A 786 6.84 27.31 -40.62
C ASP A 786 6.71 28.48 -39.62
N ASP A 787 7.62 29.45 -39.69
CA ASP A 787 7.69 30.53 -38.70
C ASP A 787 6.44 31.40 -38.69
N VAL A 788 5.79 31.59 -39.83
CA VAL A 788 4.55 32.38 -39.92
C VAL A 788 3.42 31.64 -39.21
N SER A 789 3.17 30.39 -39.63
CA SER A 789 2.11 29.54 -39.06
C SER A 789 2.29 29.34 -37.56
N ASN A 790 3.53 29.22 -37.08
CA ASN A 790 3.83 29.06 -35.66
C ASN A 790 3.51 30.28 -34.80
N GLN A 791 3.50 31.49 -35.38
CA GLN A 791 3.21 32.75 -34.68
C GLN A 791 1.73 33.16 -34.79
N GLU A 792 0.98 32.56 -35.71
CA GLU A 792 -0.45 32.85 -35.83
C GLU A 792 -1.24 32.33 -34.61
N PRO A 793 -2.31 33.03 -34.20
CA PRO A 793 -3.22 32.51 -33.18
C PRO A 793 -3.82 31.18 -33.62
N ILE A 794 -3.89 30.22 -32.69
CA ILE A 794 -4.51 28.92 -32.93
C ILE A 794 -6.03 29.10 -32.98
N LYS A 795 -6.64 28.73 -34.11
CA LYS A 795 -8.09 28.94 -34.36
C LYS A 795 -8.90 27.65 -34.36
N ASP A 796 -8.28 26.57 -34.81
CA ASP A 796 -8.91 25.27 -34.97
C ASP A 796 -8.45 24.31 -33.86
N VAL A 797 -9.23 23.25 -33.62
CA VAL A 797 -8.88 22.20 -32.65
C VAL A 797 -7.52 21.59 -32.98
N VAL A 798 -7.22 21.38 -34.26
CA VAL A 798 -5.91 20.93 -34.76
C VAL A 798 -5.46 21.85 -35.87
N GLN A 799 -4.23 22.34 -35.79
CA GLN A 799 -3.63 23.24 -36.79
C GLN A 799 -2.23 22.76 -37.18
N GLU A 800 -1.92 22.77 -38.48
CA GLU A 800 -0.59 22.47 -39.00
C GLU A 800 0.33 23.67 -38.80
N LEU A 801 1.50 23.41 -38.21
CA LEU A 801 2.56 24.39 -37.98
C LEU A 801 3.84 24.06 -38.78
N GLY A 802 3.92 22.86 -39.37
CA GLY A 802 5.09 22.39 -40.09
C GLY A 802 5.27 23.02 -41.47
N LYS A 803 6.51 23.04 -41.97
CA LYS A 803 6.76 23.40 -43.37
C LYS A 803 6.18 22.34 -44.31
N ARG A 804 5.63 22.77 -45.45
CA ARG A 804 5.04 21.87 -46.45
C ARG A 804 6.02 20.85 -47.03
N ASP A 805 7.31 21.16 -47.07
CA ASP A 805 8.38 20.30 -47.58
C ASP A 805 9.11 19.52 -46.47
N ALA A 806 8.69 19.66 -45.21
CA ALA A 806 9.23 18.88 -44.10
C ALA A 806 8.90 17.38 -44.30
N ARG A 807 9.82 16.51 -43.87
CA ARG A 807 9.62 15.06 -43.94
C ARG A 807 8.52 14.60 -42.98
N GLN A 808 8.44 15.24 -41.81
CA GLN A 808 7.48 14.94 -40.76
C GLN A 808 6.65 16.18 -40.43
N ARG A 809 5.37 15.97 -40.13
CA ARG A 809 4.43 17.06 -39.79
C ARG A 809 4.64 17.55 -38.36
N VAL A 810 4.27 18.81 -38.13
CA VAL A 810 4.26 19.41 -36.80
C VAL A 810 2.90 20.06 -36.59
N LEU A 811 2.15 19.58 -35.61
CA LEU A 811 0.79 20.03 -35.34
C LEU A 811 0.72 20.66 -33.95
N VAL A 812 -0.29 21.50 -33.77
CA VAL A 812 -0.79 21.90 -32.44
C VAL A 812 -2.23 21.44 -32.30
N CYS A 813 -2.59 20.95 -31.11
CA CYS A 813 -3.92 20.48 -30.78
C CYS A 813 -4.41 21.17 -29.50
N GLN A 814 -5.54 21.86 -29.56
CA GLN A 814 -6.23 22.40 -28.39
C GLN A 814 -6.98 21.26 -27.70
N THR A 815 -6.44 20.77 -26.60
CA THR A 815 -7.02 19.60 -25.91
C THR A 815 -8.24 19.97 -25.09
N ASP A 816 -9.28 19.13 -25.12
CA ASP A 816 -10.46 19.25 -24.26
C ASP A 816 -10.69 17.96 -23.47
N GLU A 817 -10.14 17.92 -22.25
CA GLU A 817 -10.28 16.77 -21.36
C GLU A 817 -11.73 16.57 -20.90
N GLN A 818 -12.47 17.66 -20.66
CA GLN A 818 -13.85 17.61 -20.19
C GLN A 818 -14.79 17.05 -21.26
N LEU A 819 -14.60 17.44 -22.52
CA LEU A 819 -15.35 16.88 -23.65
C LEU A 819 -15.07 15.39 -23.80
N GLU A 820 -13.81 14.97 -23.65
CA GLU A 820 -13.45 13.55 -23.72
C GLU A 820 -14.06 12.75 -22.56
N MET A 821 -14.10 13.31 -21.34
CA MET A 821 -14.82 12.69 -20.21
C MET A 821 -16.32 12.57 -20.47
N ALA A 822 -16.96 13.62 -21.01
CA ALA A 822 -18.37 13.59 -21.37
C ALA A 822 -18.66 12.55 -22.45
N ARG A 823 -17.75 12.42 -23.44
CA ARG A 823 -17.82 11.41 -24.50
C ARG A 823 -17.73 10.00 -23.95
N ILE A 824 -16.77 9.74 -23.05
CA ILE A 824 -16.65 8.45 -22.35
C ILE A 824 -17.97 8.07 -21.67
N CYS A 825 -18.67 9.02 -21.05
CA CYS A 825 -19.98 8.78 -20.45
C CYS A 825 -21.10 8.58 -21.48
N ALA A 826 -21.08 9.30 -22.61
CA ALA A 826 -22.05 9.14 -23.69
C ALA A 826 -21.95 7.77 -24.39
N GLU A 827 -20.75 7.20 -24.46
CA GLU A 827 -20.47 5.90 -25.10
C GLU A 827 -20.61 4.70 -24.14
N LYS A 828 -20.71 4.91 -22.82
CA LYS A 828 -20.73 3.84 -21.82
C LYS A 828 -22.10 3.16 -21.74
N GLU A 829 -22.23 1.93 -22.23
CA GLU A 829 -23.53 1.24 -22.34
C GLU A 829 -24.29 1.06 -21.02
N ASP A 830 -23.60 0.84 -19.91
CA ASP A 830 -24.17 0.63 -18.58
C ASP A 830 -24.83 1.89 -17.98
N ILE A 831 -24.60 3.06 -18.56
CA ILE A 831 -25.23 4.32 -18.16
C ILE A 831 -26.58 4.53 -18.88
N TRP A 832 -26.80 3.93 -20.05
CA TRP A 832 -27.90 4.23 -20.98
C TRP A 832 -28.82 3.05 -21.26
#